data_AF-A0A059ZUX6-F1
#
_entry.id   AF-A0A059ZUX6-F1
#
_cell.length_a   1.000
_cell.length_b   1.000
_cell.length_c   1.000
_cell.angle_alpha   90.00
_cell.angle_beta   90.00
_cell.angle_gamma   90.00
#
_symmetry.space_group_name_H-M   'P 1'
#
loop_
_entity.id
_entity.type
_entity.pdbx_description
1 polymer ?
#
loop_
_entity_poly.entity_id
_entity_poly.type
_entity_poly.pdbx_seq_one_letter_code
_entity_poly.pdbx_strand_id
1 'polypeptide(L)'
;MDFSFHNTVARIRESPRVSKPYTDRQWSHIVELGERIDTRLAAGDVRLTMGGEPTFVSLDNPEAPEWNLEALGAEKRQKGETLIRALQDRFTSGALLHSAQGKWYPGEALPRWALGLYWRKDGVPLWQDPSLLAVAGTDYGRTRADAERFLSALARRLGIPEPFIQPAYEDTLYYLYRESTLPANLDLDTHDLADSDERRALAEKLSKDLRFPVGFVLPIAWDIRRSSWYSGAWTFRRSRLILLPGNSPLGLRLPLDSLPWVDPQKRDIVVENDPFAPIAPLSDLHDSGSAHTDVSLVQDRDPNSSPLPVPRTALTTEVRTGGLYIFLPPTETLEPAIALLAAVEATASELQMPIVVEGYPLPKDRRVEKLLVTPDPGVIEVNVHPARSWSEIVSLSEGVFAAARQSHLVAEKFQIDGRHTGTGGGNHITLGGITPLDSPFLRRPDLLQSLITSWQHHPALSYFFSGLFVGPTSQAPRIDEARHEALYELEIAFAQTPVGEIPQPWLVDRLFRNLLVDVSGNTHRAEICIDKLYSPDGPAGRQGLVELRAFEMPPHARLHIVQQLLVRALILRFWEAPYRHRLIRWGTELHDRFMLPHYLWEDLNEIVADLCAHDLSFESEWFAPFLEFRFPRYGEVQIGDSRIELRAALEPWHVLGEEVTAGGTARYVDSSVERLQVRVVGLNPARYALTCNGRRVPLRPTARTGDYVGAVRYRAWKPPSALHPTIPVHSPLVFDLVDSWNGLSIGGCTYHVVHPGGHHYEHPPINAWEAEARRHSRFTSTGHVSGMNPDVTLGTKRSSGDAPLTDDPRWSLGDTPPEEGNPDYPTVLDLRRPAPPNGAKH
;
A
#
# COMPACT_ATOMS: atom_id res chain seq x y z
N MET A 1 -49.65 -18.60 -39.32
CA MET A 1 -48.19 -18.74 -39.48
C MET A 1 -47.60 -18.14 -38.23
N ASP A 2 -47.09 -18.98 -37.33
CA ASP A 2 -46.41 -18.51 -36.13
C ASP A 2 -44.90 -18.49 -36.40
N PHE A 3 -44.28 -17.36 -36.15
CA PHE A 3 -42.83 -17.20 -36.21
C PHE A 3 -42.28 -17.16 -34.78
N SER A 4 -41.26 -17.97 -34.52
CA SER A 4 -40.46 -17.92 -33.29
C SER A 4 -39.05 -17.45 -33.63
N PHE A 5 -38.56 -16.45 -32.89
CA PHE A 5 -37.16 -16.02 -32.98
C PHE A 5 -36.34 -16.74 -31.90
N HIS A 6 -35.21 -17.31 -32.32
CA HIS A 6 -34.21 -17.91 -31.45
C HIS A 6 -32.92 -17.10 -31.57
N ASN A 7 -32.39 -16.64 -30.44
CA ASN A 7 -31.15 -15.87 -30.38
C ASN A 7 -30.10 -16.72 -29.65
N THR A 8 -29.13 -17.25 -30.39
CA THR A 8 -28.04 -18.07 -29.83
C THR A 8 -26.82 -17.18 -29.65
N VAL A 9 -26.51 -16.82 -28.41
CA VAL A 9 -25.25 -16.13 -28.09
C VAL A 9 -24.16 -17.19 -27.92
N ALA A 10 -23.38 -17.43 -28.98
CA ALA A 10 -22.17 -18.25 -28.91
C ALA A 10 -20.97 -17.36 -28.60
N ARG A 11 -20.28 -17.62 -27.47
CA ARG A 11 -19.10 -16.85 -27.06
C ARG A 11 -17.88 -17.27 -27.88
N ILE A 12 -17.25 -16.32 -28.57
CA ILE A 12 -15.93 -16.47 -29.19
C ILE A 12 -14.89 -16.39 -28.06
N ARG A 13 -13.86 -17.27 -28.09
CA ARG A 13 -12.76 -17.42 -27.10
C ARG A 13 -12.65 -16.28 -26.08
N GLU A 14 -13.02 -16.53 -24.82
CA GLU A 14 -12.85 -15.55 -23.74
C GLU A 14 -11.36 -15.43 -23.39
N SER A 15 -10.80 -14.22 -23.55
CA SER A 15 -9.53 -13.85 -22.90
C SER A 15 -9.70 -13.94 -21.37
N PRO A 16 -8.64 -14.31 -20.61
CA PRO A 16 -8.68 -14.32 -19.15
C PRO A 16 -9.24 -13.01 -18.59
N ARG A 17 -10.27 -13.07 -17.74
CA ARG A 17 -10.94 -11.88 -17.18
C ARG A 17 -10.58 -11.71 -15.72
N VAL A 18 -10.17 -10.51 -15.34
CA VAL A 18 -9.88 -10.15 -13.94
C VAL A 18 -11.09 -10.26 -13.00
N SER A 19 -12.31 -10.09 -13.52
CA SER A 19 -13.56 -10.20 -12.75
C SER A 19 -13.98 -11.63 -12.43
N LYS A 20 -13.48 -12.62 -13.17
CA LYS A 20 -13.63 -14.05 -12.87
C LYS A 20 -12.33 -14.76 -13.29
N PRO A 21 -11.27 -14.65 -12.47
CA PRO A 21 -9.91 -14.99 -12.89
C PRO A 21 -9.72 -16.50 -13.10
N TYR A 22 -10.48 -17.33 -12.40
CA TYR A 22 -10.31 -18.78 -12.40
C TYR A 22 -11.63 -19.51 -12.63
N THR A 23 -11.55 -20.61 -13.35
CA THR A 23 -12.61 -21.62 -13.39
C THR A 23 -12.74 -22.31 -12.03
N ASP A 24 -13.90 -22.93 -11.75
CA ASP A 24 -14.12 -23.60 -10.47
C ASP A 24 -13.15 -24.78 -10.25
N ARG A 25 -12.74 -25.44 -11.35
CA ARG A 25 -11.71 -26.50 -11.31
C ARG A 25 -10.34 -25.94 -10.94
N GLN A 26 -9.88 -24.88 -11.62
CA GLN A 26 -8.60 -24.24 -11.29
C GLN A 26 -8.60 -23.73 -9.85
N TRP A 27 -9.70 -23.11 -9.41
CA TRP A 27 -9.83 -22.63 -8.03
C TRP A 27 -9.75 -23.76 -7.01
N SER A 28 -10.40 -24.89 -7.27
CA SER A 28 -10.33 -26.06 -6.39
C SER A 28 -8.90 -26.59 -6.28
N HIS A 29 -8.17 -26.70 -7.39
CA HIS A 29 -6.75 -27.11 -7.39
C HIS A 29 -5.86 -26.12 -6.62
N ILE A 30 -6.08 -24.81 -6.78
CA ILE A 30 -5.35 -23.76 -6.06
C ILE A 30 -5.55 -23.91 -4.54
N VAL A 31 -6.80 -24.10 -4.10
CA VAL A 31 -7.12 -24.30 -2.68
C VAL A 31 -6.47 -25.58 -2.14
N GLU A 32 -6.58 -26.68 -2.88
CA GLU A 32 -6.01 -27.98 -2.49
C GLU A 32 -4.47 -27.96 -2.41
N LEU A 33 -3.80 -27.24 -3.32
CA LEU A 33 -2.36 -27.02 -3.24
C LEU A 33 -1.97 -26.23 -1.99
N GLY A 34 -2.74 -25.20 -1.63
CA GLY A 34 -2.50 -24.42 -0.43
C GLY A 34 -2.60 -25.25 0.85
N GLU A 35 -3.59 -26.13 0.96
CA GLU A 35 -3.73 -27.07 2.09
C GLU A 35 -2.54 -28.07 2.15
N ARG A 36 -2.07 -28.56 0.99
CA ARG A 36 -0.87 -29.41 0.92
C ARG A 36 0.39 -28.68 1.39
N ILE A 37 0.56 -27.42 0.99
CA ILE A 37 1.66 -26.57 1.44
C ILE A 37 1.59 -26.36 2.95
N ASP A 38 0.40 -26.09 3.49
CA ASP A 38 0.20 -25.88 4.92
C ASP A 38 0.59 -27.11 5.75
N THR A 39 0.21 -28.30 5.27
CA THR A 39 0.60 -29.58 5.88
C THR A 39 2.12 -29.74 5.94
N ARG A 40 2.84 -29.39 4.87
CA ARG A 40 4.31 -29.45 4.82
C ARG A 40 4.97 -28.39 5.70
N LEU A 41 4.43 -27.17 5.74
CA LEU A 41 4.92 -26.10 6.62
C LEU A 41 4.79 -26.48 8.10
N ALA A 42 3.67 -27.12 8.48
CA ALA A 42 3.46 -27.64 9.83
C ALA A 42 4.44 -28.78 10.15
N ALA A 43 4.61 -29.74 9.23
CA ALA A 43 5.54 -30.84 9.40
C ALA A 43 7.01 -30.38 9.51
N GLY A 44 7.38 -29.30 8.82
CA GLY A 44 8.70 -28.69 8.84
C GLY A 44 8.95 -27.70 9.99
N ASP A 45 8.00 -27.52 10.91
CA ASP A 45 8.03 -26.55 12.01
C ASP A 45 8.40 -25.11 11.58
N VAL A 46 7.89 -24.67 10.42
CA VAL A 46 8.22 -23.33 9.88
C VAL A 46 7.58 -22.22 10.69
N ARG A 47 6.40 -22.47 11.28
CA ARG A 47 5.59 -21.50 12.07
C ARG A 47 5.27 -20.20 11.32
N LEU A 48 5.15 -20.28 9.99
CA LEU A 48 4.88 -19.15 9.11
C LEU A 48 3.46 -18.61 9.30
N THR A 49 3.37 -17.33 9.69
CA THR A 49 2.16 -16.53 9.59
C THR A 49 2.26 -15.54 8.43
N MET A 50 1.13 -15.23 7.79
CA MET A 50 1.05 -14.24 6.72
C MET A 50 -0.02 -13.20 7.06
N GLY A 51 0.33 -11.93 6.92
CA GLY A 51 -0.59 -10.80 7.00
C GLY A 51 -0.50 -9.95 5.74
N GLY A 52 -1.19 -8.81 5.74
CA GLY A 52 -1.08 -7.87 4.65
C GLY A 52 -1.79 -6.55 4.90
N GLU A 53 -1.64 -5.66 3.93
CA GLU A 53 -2.18 -4.30 3.96
C GLU A 53 -3.00 -4.06 2.66
N PRO A 54 -4.11 -4.80 2.41
CA PRO A 54 -4.95 -4.55 1.24
C PRO A 54 -5.53 -3.14 1.25
N THR A 55 -5.55 -2.52 0.07
CA THR A 55 -6.00 -1.14 -0.11
C THR A 55 -7.25 -1.06 -0.99
N PHE A 56 -8.11 -0.08 -0.73
CA PHE A 56 -9.38 0.11 -1.41
C PHE A 56 -9.68 1.59 -1.69
N VAL A 57 -10.48 1.84 -2.72
CA VAL A 57 -10.97 3.17 -3.11
C VAL A 57 -12.48 3.21 -3.26
N SER A 58 -13.09 4.40 -3.20
CA SER A 58 -14.54 4.58 -3.38
C SER A 58 -15.00 4.12 -4.75
N LEU A 59 -16.10 3.36 -4.76
CA LEU A 59 -16.84 3.03 -5.96
C LEU A 59 -17.70 4.22 -6.45
N ASP A 60 -18.19 5.03 -5.52
CA ASP A 60 -19.26 6.01 -5.80
C ASP A 60 -18.72 7.34 -6.33
N ASN A 61 -17.55 7.77 -5.84
CA ASN A 61 -16.91 9.03 -6.25
C ASN A 61 -15.38 8.89 -6.39
N PRO A 62 -14.89 8.08 -7.35
CA PRO A 62 -13.46 7.79 -7.49
C PRO A 62 -12.61 9.01 -7.87
N GLU A 63 -13.22 10.10 -8.37
CA GLU A 63 -12.52 11.32 -8.78
C GLU A 63 -12.24 12.29 -7.63
N ALA A 64 -12.85 12.10 -6.46
CA ALA A 64 -12.64 13.02 -5.35
C ALA A 64 -11.14 13.09 -4.94
N PRO A 65 -10.64 14.25 -4.48
CA PRO A 65 -9.25 14.42 -4.10
C PRO A 65 -8.76 13.38 -3.07
N GLU A 66 -9.61 12.98 -2.11
CA GLU A 66 -9.32 11.96 -1.10
C GLU A 66 -9.04 10.56 -1.69
N TRP A 67 -9.51 10.27 -2.90
CA TRP A 67 -9.29 8.99 -3.58
C TRP A 67 -8.15 9.04 -4.60
N ASN A 68 -7.47 10.18 -4.75
CA ASN A 68 -6.37 10.35 -5.71
C ASN A 68 -5.08 10.89 -5.07
N LEU A 69 -5.18 11.94 -4.26
CA LEU A 69 -4.01 12.68 -3.74
C LEU A 69 -4.07 12.87 -2.23
N GLU A 70 -5.24 13.19 -1.69
CA GLU A 70 -5.38 13.56 -0.27
C GLU A 70 -5.47 12.32 0.61
N ALA A 71 -4.87 12.41 1.80
CA ALA A 71 -4.96 11.35 2.80
C ALA A 71 -6.33 11.32 3.46
N LEU A 72 -6.91 12.48 3.76
CA LEU A 72 -8.17 12.61 4.47
C LEU A 72 -9.26 13.15 3.54
N GLY A 73 -10.51 13.01 3.95
CA GLY A 73 -11.66 13.63 3.32
C GLY A 73 -12.95 13.19 4.01
N ALA A 74 -14.06 13.81 3.61
CA ALA A 74 -15.35 13.67 4.29
C ALA A 74 -15.93 12.25 4.13
N GLU A 75 -15.82 11.67 2.93
CA GLU A 75 -16.39 10.35 2.63
C GLU A 75 -15.51 9.22 3.18
N LYS A 76 -14.18 9.40 3.16
CA LYS A 76 -13.24 8.35 3.54
C LYS A 76 -13.41 7.89 4.98
N ARG A 77 -13.67 8.81 5.94
CA ARG A 77 -13.94 8.43 7.34
C ARG A 77 -15.23 7.63 7.47
N GLN A 78 -16.31 8.06 6.81
CA GLN A 78 -17.60 7.36 6.86
C GLN A 78 -17.52 5.96 6.25
N LYS A 79 -16.84 5.80 5.11
CA LYS A 79 -16.59 4.49 4.51
C LYS A 79 -15.69 3.61 5.38
N GLY A 80 -14.68 4.19 6.03
CA GLY A 80 -13.85 3.50 7.01
C GLY A 80 -14.65 2.96 8.20
N GLU A 81 -15.56 3.75 8.76
CA GLU A 81 -16.47 3.35 9.85
C GLU A 81 -17.43 2.22 9.41
N THR A 82 -17.96 2.30 8.20
CA THR A 82 -18.84 1.25 7.64
C THR A 82 -18.07 -0.05 7.43
N LEU A 83 -16.87 0.06 6.85
CA LEU A 83 -15.98 -1.08 6.58
C LEU A 83 -15.58 -1.79 7.87
N ILE A 84 -15.11 -1.04 8.88
CA ILE A 84 -14.62 -1.66 10.11
C ILE A 84 -15.74 -2.38 10.88
N ARG A 85 -16.99 -1.89 10.82
CA ARG A 85 -18.14 -2.58 11.42
C ARG A 85 -18.51 -3.85 10.66
N ALA A 86 -18.50 -3.82 9.32
CA ALA A 86 -18.68 -5.03 8.51
C ALA A 86 -17.58 -6.08 8.78
N LEU A 87 -16.34 -5.63 9.05
CA LEU A 87 -15.23 -6.51 9.46
C LEU A 87 -15.42 -7.04 10.89
N GLN A 88 -15.94 -6.22 11.81
CA GLN A 88 -16.27 -6.62 13.19
C GLN A 88 -17.26 -7.78 13.18
N ASP A 89 -18.38 -7.61 12.47
CA ASP A 89 -19.46 -8.61 12.37
C ASP A 89 -18.99 -9.92 11.75
N ARG A 90 -17.99 -9.86 10.86
CA ARG A 90 -17.49 -11.03 10.15
C ARG A 90 -16.45 -11.82 10.92
N PHE A 91 -15.47 -11.13 11.52
CA PHE A 91 -14.27 -11.78 12.05
C PHE A 91 -14.26 -11.94 13.56
N THR A 92 -15.18 -11.29 14.27
CA THR A 92 -15.08 -11.18 15.72
C THR A 92 -16.42 -11.39 16.40
N SER A 93 -16.37 -11.86 17.64
CA SER A 93 -17.49 -11.83 18.59
C SER A 93 -17.01 -11.10 19.84
N GLY A 94 -17.58 -9.92 20.13
CA GLY A 94 -17.25 -9.13 21.31
C GLY A 94 -15.91 -8.36 21.22
N ALA A 95 -15.60 -7.80 20.05
CA ALA A 95 -14.44 -6.94 19.84
C ALA A 95 -14.69 -5.49 20.30
N LEU A 96 -13.65 -4.85 20.81
CA LEU A 96 -13.61 -3.41 21.05
C LEU A 96 -13.38 -2.68 19.72
N LEU A 97 -14.31 -1.77 19.38
CA LEU A 97 -14.09 -0.75 18.36
C LEU A 97 -13.44 0.48 19.00
N HIS A 98 -12.29 0.90 18.48
CA HIS A 98 -11.50 1.99 19.05
C HIS A 98 -11.06 2.99 17.97
N SER A 99 -11.24 4.29 18.23
CA SER A 99 -10.78 5.37 17.35
C SER A 99 -9.50 6.01 17.88
N ALA A 100 -8.37 5.78 17.22
CA ALA A 100 -7.07 6.34 17.57
C ALA A 100 -6.64 7.48 16.64
N GLN A 101 -5.62 8.23 17.05
CA GLN A 101 -4.80 8.99 16.10
C GLN A 101 -3.90 8.04 15.30
N GLY A 102 -3.91 8.23 13.98
CA GLY A 102 -3.03 7.56 13.03
C GLY A 102 -1.71 8.30 12.85
N LYS A 103 -1.04 8.02 11.72
CA LYS A 103 0.24 8.64 11.38
C LYS A 103 0.09 10.15 11.17
N TRP A 104 1.11 10.91 11.54
CA TRP A 104 1.21 12.35 11.29
C TRP A 104 2.43 12.63 10.42
N TYR A 105 2.21 13.13 9.22
CA TYR A 105 3.30 13.45 8.30
C TYR A 105 3.64 14.95 8.35
N PRO A 106 4.92 15.33 8.16
CA PRO A 106 5.31 16.73 8.06
C PRO A 106 4.50 17.46 6.98
N GLY A 107 3.94 18.62 7.32
CA GLY A 107 3.11 19.43 6.42
C GLY A 107 1.60 19.20 6.53
N GLU A 108 1.16 18.13 7.21
CA GLU A 108 -0.26 17.93 7.52
C GLU A 108 -0.66 18.69 8.80
N ALA A 109 -1.80 19.40 8.77
CA ALA A 109 -2.26 20.21 9.91
C ALA A 109 -2.70 19.37 11.12
N LEU A 110 -3.22 18.16 10.88
CA LEU A 110 -3.69 17.24 11.90
C LEU A 110 -3.20 15.82 11.60
N PRO A 111 -2.97 14.98 12.62
CA PRO A 111 -2.73 13.56 12.43
C PRO A 111 -3.95 12.92 11.75
N ARG A 112 -3.68 11.88 10.96
CA ARG A 112 -4.73 11.07 10.34
C ARG A 112 -5.51 10.30 11.39
N TRP A 113 -6.63 9.72 11.02
CA TRP A 113 -7.37 8.83 11.92
C TRP A 113 -6.94 7.37 11.79
N ALA A 114 -7.13 6.55 12.82
CA ALA A 114 -6.95 5.11 12.75
C ALA A 114 -8.09 4.41 13.49
N LEU A 115 -8.83 3.56 12.78
CA LEU A 115 -9.92 2.77 13.34
C LEU A 115 -9.39 1.38 13.66
N GLY A 116 -9.56 0.92 14.90
CA GLY A 116 -9.07 -0.38 15.35
C GLY A 116 -10.15 -1.29 15.88
N LEU A 117 -10.04 -2.57 15.54
CA LEU A 117 -10.72 -3.67 16.18
C LEU A 117 -9.74 -4.46 17.01
N TYR A 118 -10.11 -4.74 18.26
CA TYR A 118 -9.32 -5.53 19.19
C TYR A 118 -10.19 -6.64 19.76
N TRP A 119 -9.69 -7.88 19.77
CA TRP A 119 -10.39 -9.02 20.39
C TRP A 119 -9.40 -10.01 21.00
N ARG A 120 -9.83 -10.75 22.01
CA ARG A 120 -8.98 -11.75 22.66
C ARG A 120 -8.92 -13.02 21.83
N LYS A 121 -7.75 -13.67 21.83
CA LYS A 121 -7.51 -14.95 21.15
C LYS A 121 -8.17 -16.13 21.84
N ASP A 122 -8.53 -15.98 23.11
CA ASP A 122 -9.22 -17.01 23.91
C ASP A 122 -10.75 -16.99 23.72
N GLY A 123 -11.28 -16.08 22.92
CA GLY A 123 -12.71 -15.98 22.62
C GLY A 123 -13.54 -15.24 23.67
N VAL A 124 -12.95 -14.83 24.79
CA VAL A 124 -13.64 -14.00 25.78
C VAL A 124 -13.79 -12.58 25.21
N PRO A 125 -14.98 -11.95 25.29
CA PRO A 125 -15.19 -10.61 24.74
C PRO A 125 -14.31 -9.57 25.45
N LEU A 126 -13.76 -8.61 24.69
CA LEU A 126 -13.23 -7.35 25.25
C LEU A 126 -14.34 -6.33 25.47
N TRP A 127 -15.44 -6.49 24.73
CA TRP A 127 -16.64 -5.66 24.81
C TRP A 127 -17.85 -6.56 24.55
N GLN A 128 -18.78 -6.65 25.49
CA GLN A 128 -19.91 -7.59 25.47
C GLN A 128 -21.10 -7.11 24.65
N ASP A 129 -21.45 -5.83 24.76
CA ASP A 129 -22.65 -5.25 24.14
C ASP A 129 -22.29 -4.24 23.03
N PRO A 130 -22.25 -4.68 21.76
CA PRO A 130 -21.92 -3.79 20.63
C PRO A 130 -22.88 -2.60 20.48
N SER A 131 -24.09 -2.65 21.02
CA SER A 131 -25.04 -1.54 20.94
C SER A 131 -24.61 -0.31 21.75
N LEU A 132 -23.69 -0.51 22.71
CA LEU A 132 -23.08 0.56 23.50
C LEU A 132 -21.90 1.23 22.78
N LEU A 133 -21.45 0.71 21.63
CA LEU A 133 -20.39 1.34 20.81
C LEU A 133 -21.02 2.28 19.78
N ALA A 134 -21.10 3.56 20.14
CA ALA A 134 -21.64 4.62 19.29
C ALA A 134 -20.83 4.78 17.99
N VAL A 135 -21.52 5.23 16.95
CA VAL A 135 -20.91 5.65 15.68
C VAL A 135 -20.37 7.06 15.82
N ALA A 136 -19.08 7.26 15.54
CA ALA A 136 -18.46 8.58 15.59
C ALA A 136 -19.15 9.55 14.61
N GLY A 137 -19.37 10.78 15.05
CA GLY A 137 -20.03 11.85 14.28
C GLY A 137 -21.56 11.77 14.22
N THR A 138 -22.19 10.72 14.76
CA THR A 138 -23.65 10.64 14.88
C THR A 138 -24.13 11.37 16.13
N ASP A 139 -25.23 12.11 16.02
CA ASP A 139 -25.87 12.83 17.12
C ASP A 139 -26.77 11.89 17.94
N TYR A 140 -26.37 11.61 19.18
CA TYR A 140 -27.13 10.83 20.16
C TYR A 140 -27.82 11.72 21.22
N GLY A 141 -27.88 13.04 20.99
CA GLY A 141 -28.49 14.01 21.89
C GLY A 141 -27.77 14.17 23.24
N ARG A 142 -26.49 13.79 23.33
CA ARG A 142 -25.73 13.85 24.59
C ARG A 142 -25.31 15.28 24.90
N THR A 143 -25.28 15.60 26.19
CA THR A 143 -24.96 16.91 26.73
C THR A 143 -23.72 16.87 27.62
N ARG A 144 -23.15 18.04 27.93
CA ARG A 144 -21.99 18.13 28.83
C ARG A 144 -22.29 17.56 30.23
N ALA A 145 -23.53 17.72 30.70
CA ALA A 145 -23.96 17.13 31.96
C ALA A 145 -23.94 15.60 31.92
N ASP A 146 -24.19 14.98 30.76
CA ASP A 146 -24.06 13.53 30.58
C ASP A 146 -22.61 13.07 30.67
N ALA A 147 -21.66 13.84 30.10
CA ALA A 147 -20.23 13.54 30.22
C ALA A 147 -19.75 13.58 31.68
N GLU A 148 -20.17 14.60 32.44
CA GLU A 148 -19.87 14.69 33.88
C GLU A 148 -20.47 13.49 34.64
N ARG A 149 -21.75 13.21 34.41
CA ARG A 149 -22.46 12.09 35.03
C ARG A 149 -21.79 10.76 34.74
N PHE A 150 -21.36 10.54 33.49
CA PHE A 150 -20.65 9.34 33.09
C PHE A 150 -19.32 9.21 33.84
N LEU A 151 -18.51 10.26 33.85
CA LEU A 151 -17.20 10.22 34.50
C LEU A 151 -17.30 10.05 36.02
N SER A 152 -18.30 10.65 36.67
CA SER A 152 -18.57 10.45 38.10
C SER A 152 -19.02 9.02 38.43
N ALA A 153 -19.87 8.41 37.59
CA ALA A 153 -20.25 7.01 37.75
C ALA A 153 -19.04 6.08 37.57
N LEU A 154 -18.20 6.34 36.57
CA LEU A 154 -16.97 5.58 36.33
C LEU A 154 -15.97 5.74 37.49
N ALA A 155 -15.77 6.96 38.00
CA ALA A 155 -14.88 7.22 39.14
C ALA A 155 -15.31 6.43 40.38
N ARG A 156 -16.61 6.42 40.70
CA ARG A 156 -17.16 5.61 41.80
C ARG A 156 -16.88 4.12 41.62
N ARG A 157 -17.02 3.60 40.39
CA ARG A 157 -16.74 2.20 40.06
C ARG A 157 -15.26 1.84 40.19
N LEU A 158 -14.37 2.76 39.86
CA LEU A 158 -12.92 2.61 40.01
C LEU A 158 -12.42 2.84 41.45
N GLY A 159 -13.30 3.20 42.39
CA GLY A 159 -12.90 3.54 43.76
C GLY A 159 -12.17 4.89 43.89
N ILE A 160 -12.31 5.77 42.90
CA ILE A 160 -11.65 7.06 42.84
C ILE A 160 -12.60 8.15 43.38
N PRO A 161 -12.17 8.98 44.35
CA PRO A 161 -12.97 10.10 44.84
C PRO A 161 -13.34 11.10 43.73
N GLU A 162 -14.63 11.47 43.66
CA GLU A 162 -15.16 12.46 42.72
C GLU A 162 -14.44 13.84 42.74
N PRO A 163 -13.89 14.35 43.87
CA PRO A 163 -13.15 15.61 43.87
C PRO A 163 -11.91 15.67 42.97
N PHE A 164 -11.45 14.53 42.44
CA PHE A 164 -10.37 14.50 41.45
C PHE A 164 -10.83 14.72 40.01
N ILE A 165 -12.14 14.71 39.74
CA ILE A 165 -12.69 15.08 38.43
C ILE A 165 -12.56 16.59 38.26
N GLN A 166 -11.95 17.02 37.15
CA GLN A 166 -11.72 18.43 36.86
C GLN A 166 -12.38 18.85 35.54
N PRO A 167 -13.14 19.96 35.51
CA PRO A 167 -13.62 20.53 34.26
C PRO A 167 -12.47 21.16 33.46
N ALA A 168 -12.45 20.89 32.16
CA ALA A 168 -11.45 21.40 31.23
C ALA A 168 -12.02 22.49 30.32
N TYR A 169 -11.27 23.58 30.13
CA TYR A 169 -11.71 24.78 29.40
C TYR A 169 -10.80 25.09 28.22
N GLU A 170 -11.36 25.73 27.19
CA GLU A 170 -10.57 26.33 26.09
C GLU A 170 -9.75 27.54 26.59
N ASP A 171 -8.59 27.82 25.97
CA ASP A 171 -7.79 29.01 26.28
C ASP A 171 -8.39 30.27 25.63
N THR A 172 -9.28 30.94 26.35
CA THR A 172 -9.93 32.18 25.89
C THR A 172 -8.91 33.27 25.52
N LEU A 173 -7.80 33.41 26.26
CA LEU A 173 -6.80 34.45 25.99
C LEU A 173 -6.06 34.19 24.68
N TYR A 174 -5.75 32.92 24.39
CA TYR A 174 -5.15 32.54 23.13
C TYR A 174 -6.07 32.88 21.95
N TYR A 175 -7.35 32.52 22.02
CA TYR A 175 -8.29 32.77 20.92
C TYR A 175 -8.56 34.27 20.71
N LEU A 176 -8.69 35.06 21.78
CA LEU A 176 -8.80 36.53 21.69
C LEU A 176 -7.54 37.17 21.09
N TYR A 177 -6.35 36.70 21.48
CA TYR A 177 -5.11 37.16 20.86
C TYR A 177 -5.08 36.82 19.37
N ARG A 178 -5.42 35.58 18.99
CA ARG A 178 -5.48 35.15 17.58
C ARG A 178 -6.47 35.98 16.78
N GLU A 179 -7.66 36.23 17.31
CA GLU A 179 -8.65 37.12 16.70
C GLU A 179 -8.07 38.54 16.47
N SER A 180 -7.37 39.12 17.45
CA SER A 180 -6.75 40.45 17.33
C SER A 180 -5.65 40.54 16.27
N THR A 181 -5.07 39.40 15.88
CA THR A 181 -4.06 39.34 14.81
C THR A 181 -4.67 39.19 13.41
N LEU A 182 -5.99 39.01 13.31
CA LEU A 182 -6.67 38.95 12.01
C LEU A 182 -6.71 40.34 11.36
N PRO A 183 -6.60 40.43 10.01
CA PRO A 183 -6.70 41.70 9.30
C PRO A 183 -8.03 42.42 9.54
N ALA A 184 -8.01 43.74 9.75
CA ALA A 184 -9.21 44.53 10.07
C ALA A 184 -10.28 44.56 8.95
N ASN A 185 -9.93 44.16 7.73
CA ASN A 185 -10.83 44.04 6.59
C ASN A 185 -11.42 42.61 6.42
N LEU A 186 -11.16 41.71 7.37
CA LEU A 186 -11.71 40.37 7.39
C LEU A 186 -12.94 40.35 8.30
N ASP A 187 -14.12 40.25 7.71
CA ASP A 187 -15.38 40.09 8.44
C ASP A 187 -15.70 38.60 8.59
N LEU A 188 -15.67 38.09 9.84
CA LEU A 188 -15.88 36.69 10.18
C LEU A 188 -17.31 36.21 9.93
N ASP A 189 -18.28 37.14 9.90
CA ASP A 189 -19.72 36.83 9.78
C ASP A 189 -20.20 36.74 8.32
N THR A 190 -19.46 37.29 7.35
CA THR A 190 -19.95 37.49 5.96
C THR A 190 -19.06 36.89 4.85
N HIS A 191 -17.84 36.44 5.15
CA HIS A 191 -16.96 35.84 4.15
C HIS A 191 -17.13 34.32 4.02
N ASP A 192 -17.16 33.83 2.77
CA ASP A 192 -16.96 32.41 2.46
C ASP A 192 -15.54 32.01 2.91
N LEU A 193 -15.45 31.20 3.95
CA LEU A 193 -14.25 30.75 4.66
C LEU A 193 -13.43 29.74 3.84
N ALA A 194 -13.36 29.92 2.52
CA ALA A 194 -12.85 28.94 1.55
C ALA A 194 -11.32 28.72 1.59
N ASP A 195 -10.62 29.19 2.64
CA ASP A 195 -9.18 28.99 2.76
C ASP A 195 -8.75 28.84 4.25
N SER A 196 -7.73 28.00 4.45
CA SER A 196 -7.20 27.36 5.68
C SER A 196 -8.16 26.81 6.75
N ASP A 197 -8.10 25.50 7.00
CA ASP A 197 -8.83 24.77 8.08
C ASP A 197 -8.70 25.42 9.46
N GLU A 198 -7.57 26.06 9.74
CA GLU A 198 -7.32 26.79 10.98
C GLU A 198 -8.31 27.94 11.20
N ARG A 199 -8.74 28.63 10.13
CA ARG A 199 -9.70 29.74 10.22
C ARG A 199 -11.10 29.25 10.57
N ARG A 200 -11.57 28.21 9.88
CA ARG A 200 -12.87 27.57 10.17
C ARG A 200 -12.91 27.06 11.61
N ALA A 201 -11.84 26.43 12.07
CA ALA A 201 -11.72 25.95 13.44
C ALA A 201 -11.71 27.07 14.49
N LEU A 202 -11.02 28.18 14.21
CA LEU A 202 -11.01 29.35 15.08
C LEU A 202 -12.42 29.96 15.18
N ALA A 203 -13.10 30.14 14.05
CA ALA A 203 -14.47 30.66 14.00
C ALA A 203 -15.45 29.75 14.77
N GLU A 204 -15.37 28.43 14.57
CA GLU A 204 -16.20 27.46 15.30
C GLU A 204 -16.00 27.58 16.82
N LYS A 205 -14.76 27.80 17.28
CA LYS A 205 -14.47 27.94 18.71
C LYS A 205 -14.91 29.26 19.29
N LEU A 206 -14.70 30.37 18.58
CA LEU A 206 -15.16 31.70 19.01
C LEU A 206 -16.69 31.80 19.03
N SER A 207 -17.38 31.04 18.18
CA SER A 207 -18.85 30.95 18.19
C SER A 207 -19.42 30.23 19.42
N LYS A 208 -18.61 29.44 20.13
CA LYS A 208 -19.02 28.71 21.34
C LYS A 208 -18.79 29.57 22.58
N ASP A 209 -19.65 29.43 23.60
CA ASP A 209 -19.43 30.09 24.88
C ASP A 209 -18.26 29.44 25.64
N LEU A 210 -17.10 30.11 25.57
CA LEU A 210 -15.81 29.69 26.14
C LEU A 210 -15.81 29.65 27.69
N ARG A 211 -16.87 30.13 28.36
CA ARG A 211 -17.00 30.08 29.82
C ARG A 211 -17.35 28.69 30.33
N PHE A 212 -17.96 27.86 29.50
CA PHE A 212 -18.38 26.51 29.87
C PHE A 212 -17.28 25.48 29.57
N PRO A 213 -17.16 24.41 30.39
CA PRO A 213 -16.18 23.36 30.14
C PRO A 213 -16.47 22.63 28.84
N VAL A 214 -15.41 22.22 28.12
CA VAL A 214 -15.51 21.40 26.91
C VAL A 214 -15.80 19.94 27.27
N GLY A 215 -15.22 19.50 28.39
CA GLY A 215 -15.36 18.15 28.92
C GLY A 215 -14.71 18.03 30.29
N PHE A 216 -14.53 16.80 30.74
CA PHE A 216 -14.07 16.49 32.09
C PHE A 216 -12.86 15.55 32.05
N VAL A 217 -11.98 15.70 33.03
CA VAL A 217 -10.69 15.00 33.12
C VAL A 217 -10.60 14.30 34.46
N LEU A 218 -10.24 13.02 34.44
CA LEU A 218 -9.93 12.23 35.61
C LEU A 218 -8.48 11.75 35.50
N PRO A 219 -7.54 12.34 36.25
CA PRO A 219 -6.17 11.85 36.33
C PRO A 219 -6.17 10.44 36.92
N ILE A 220 -5.65 9.46 36.20
CA ILE A 220 -5.60 8.07 36.65
C ILE A 220 -4.28 7.42 36.28
N ALA A 221 -3.77 6.59 37.18
CA ALA A 221 -2.65 5.68 36.93
C ALA A 221 -2.90 4.35 37.65
N TRP A 222 -2.22 3.31 37.19
CA TRP A 222 -2.31 1.98 37.77
C TRP A 222 -1.20 1.75 38.80
N ASP A 223 -1.56 1.37 40.04
CA ASP A 223 -0.58 0.93 41.02
C ASP A 223 -0.40 -0.59 40.91
N ILE A 224 0.74 -1.01 40.36
CA ILE A 224 1.09 -2.43 40.18
C ILE A 224 1.09 -3.18 41.52
N ARG A 225 1.54 -2.57 42.62
CA ARG A 225 1.64 -3.25 43.93
C ARG A 225 0.29 -3.51 44.55
N ARG A 226 -0.65 -2.58 44.35
CA ARG A 226 -2.00 -2.66 44.90
C ARG A 226 -3.01 -3.27 43.93
N SER A 227 -2.63 -3.45 42.67
CA SER A 227 -3.52 -3.88 41.58
C SER A 227 -4.80 -3.05 41.53
N SER A 228 -4.64 -1.72 41.67
CA SER A 228 -5.77 -0.79 41.75
C SER A 228 -5.47 0.52 41.04
N TRP A 229 -6.51 1.15 40.50
CA TRP A 229 -6.44 2.51 39.98
C TRP A 229 -6.31 3.51 41.13
N TYR A 230 -5.47 4.53 40.92
CA TYR A 230 -5.38 5.65 41.83
C TYR A 230 -5.37 6.97 41.06
N SER A 231 -5.72 8.05 41.77
CA SER A 231 -5.83 9.39 41.22
C SER A 231 -5.07 10.40 42.07
N GLY A 232 -4.87 11.61 41.55
CA GLY A 232 -4.24 12.71 42.26
C GLY A 232 -4.76 14.05 41.75
N ALA A 233 -4.86 15.04 42.64
CA ALA A 233 -5.36 16.35 42.26
C ALA A 233 -4.33 17.09 41.41
N TRP A 234 -4.70 17.42 40.18
CA TRP A 234 -3.90 18.32 39.35
C TRP A 234 -4.02 19.75 39.85
N THR A 235 -2.88 20.39 40.10
CA THR A 235 -2.80 21.79 40.53
C THR A 235 -2.12 22.59 39.44
N PHE A 236 -2.76 23.69 39.04
CA PHE A 236 -2.29 24.58 37.97
C PHE A 236 -2.11 25.99 38.50
N ARG A 237 -1.14 26.73 37.96
CA ARG A 237 -0.93 28.15 38.33
C ARG A 237 -2.14 29.04 38.06
N ARG A 238 -2.93 28.74 37.03
CA ARG A 238 -4.14 29.48 36.66
C ARG A 238 -5.39 29.00 37.42
N SER A 239 -5.23 28.12 38.43
CA SER A 239 -6.30 27.53 39.25
C SER A 239 -7.40 26.78 38.50
N ARG A 240 -7.26 26.59 37.19
CA ARG A 240 -8.17 25.86 36.30
C ARG A 240 -7.37 25.07 35.28
N LEU A 241 -7.94 23.97 34.79
CA LEU A 241 -7.40 23.18 33.69
C LEU A 241 -7.75 23.85 32.36
N ILE A 242 -6.76 24.49 31.75
CA ILE A 242 -6.89 25.15 30.44
C ILE A 242 -6.19 24.27 29.39
N LEU A 243 -6.92 23.87 28.37
CA LEU A 243 -6.45 23.01 27.30
C LEU A 243 -5.45 23.74 26.40
N LEU A 244 -4.53 22.97 25.83
CA LEU A 244 -3.71 23.43 24.72
C LEU A 244 -4.62 23.77 23.52
N PRO A 245 -4.38 24.89 22.82
CA PRO A 245 -5.17 25.24 21.65
C PRO A 245 -5.03 24.19 20.54
N GLY A 246 -6.14 23.85 19.88
CA GLY A 246 -6.16 22.89 18.76
C GLY A 246 -7.44 22.08 18.68
N ASN A 247 -7.65 21.34 17.59
CA ASN A 247 -8.91 20.62 17.32
C ASN A 247 -8.85 19.14 17.65
N SER A 248 -7.71 18.66 18.16
CA SER A 248 -7.56 17.30 18.63
C SER A 248 -8.52 16.99 19.79
N PRO A 249 -8.86 15.71 20.01
CA PRO A 249 -9.59 15.28 21.20
C PRO A 249 -9.04 15.84 22.51
N LEU A 250 -9.93 16.05 23.49
CA LEU A 250 -9.58 16.65 24.79
C LEU A 250 -8.34 16.02 25.43
N GLY A 251 -8.24 14.69 25.44
CA GLY A 251 -7.13 13.95 26.06
C GLY A 251 -5.74 14.26 25.49
N LEU A 252 -5.65 14.74 24.25
CA LEU A 252 -4.39 15.10 23.59
C LEU A 252 -4.02 16.57 23.77
N ARG A 253 -4.92 17.37 24.34
CA ARG A 253 -4.75 18.80 24.60
C ARG A 253 -4.51 19.10 26.07
N LEU A 254 -4.20 18.09 26.88
CA LEU A 254 -3.96 18.25 28.30
C LEU A 254 -2.62 18.97 28.55
N PRO A 255 -2.56 20.01 29.39
CA PRO A 255 -1.35 20.79 29.65
C PRO A 255 -0.42 20.08 30.65
N LEU A 256 0.06 18.88 30.31
CA LEU A 256 0.83 18.02 31.22
C LEU A 256 2.15 18.64 31.70
N ASP A 257 2.73 19.56 30.91
CA ASP A 257 3.95 20.30 31.28
C ASP A 257 3.70 21.39 32.33
N SER A 258 2.44 21.81 32.51
CA SER A 258 2.06 22.78 33.54
C SER A 258 1.87 22.15 34.93
N LEU A 259 1.87 20.82 35.02
CA LEU A 259 1.82 20.10 36.29
C LEU A 259 3.14 20.25 37.06
N PRO A 260 3.12 20.16 38.41
CA PRO A 260 4.32 20.27 39.23
C PRO A 260 5.49 19.45 38.68
N TRP A 261 6.67 20.07 38.66
CA TRP A 261 7.86 19.45 38.14
C TRP A 261 8.24 18.24 39.00
N VAL A 262 8.43 17.10 38.34
CA VAL A 262 9.02 15.90 38.92
C VAL A 262 10.30 15.60 38.17
N ASP A 263 11.35 15.32 38.93
CA ASP A 263 12.65 14.89 38.43
C ASP A 263 12.47 13.79 37.38
N PRO A 264 12.97 13.97 36.14
CA PRO A 264 12.87 12.97 35.08
C PRO A 264 13.37 11.58 35.49
N GLN A 265 14.36 11.49 36.39
CA GLN A 265 14.88 10.21 36.89
C GLN A 265 13.95 9.52 37.91
N LYS A 266 12.99 10.27 38.47
CA LYS A 266 11.95 9.79 39.39
C LYS A 266 10.59 9.62 38.73
N ARG A 267 10.48 9.92 37.43
CA ARG A 267 9.29 9.58 36.65
C ARG A 267 9.29 8.08 36.47
N ASP A 268 8.12 7.46 36.67
CA ASP A 268 7.95 6.05 36.35
C ASP A 268 8.35 5.86 34.88
N ILE A 269 9.39 5.07 34.65
CA ILE A 269 9.84 4.70 33.32
C ILE A 269 8.82 3.67 32.86
N VAL A 270 8.05 3.99 31.82
CA VAL A 270 7.21 3.00 31.14
C VAL A 270 8.16 1.94 30.59
N VAL A 271 8.19 0.78 31.24
CA VAL A 271 8.98 -0.36 30.79
C VAL A 271 8.19 -1.03 29.68
N GLU A 272 8.68 -0.98 28.45
CA GLU A 272 8.08 -1.75 27.36
C GLU A 272 8.18 -3.24 27.69
N ASN A 273 7.07 -3.96 27.53
CA ASN A 273 7.06 -5.40 27.71
C ASN A 273 8.06 -6.07 26.76
N ASP A 274 8.91 -6.93 27.32
CA ASP A 274 9.81 -7.75 26.52
C ASP A 274 8.99 -8.72 25.65
N PRO A 275 9.07 -8.65 24.30
CA PRO A 275 8.35 -9.57 23.42
C PRO A 275 8.73 -11.05 23.64
N PHE A 276 9.86 -11.31 24.28
CA PHE A 276 10.42 -12.62 24.54
C PHE A 276 10.01 -13.20 25.92
N ALA A 277 9.38 -12.41 26.79
CA ALA A 277 8.96 -12.85 28.12
C ALA A 277 7.73 -13.81 28.08
N PRO A 278 7.61 -14.76 29.03
CA PRO A 278 6.42 -15.59 29.17
C PRO A 278 5.24 -14.78 29.71
N ILE A 279 4.02 -15.10 29.27
CA ILE A 279 2.79 -14.35 29.61
C ILE A 279 1.75 -15.30 30.20
N ALA A 280 1.14 -14.91 31.32
CA ALA A 280 0.06 -15.67 31.95
C ALA A 280 -1.29 -15.45 31.22
N PRO A 281 -2.24 -16.41 31.29
CA PRO A 281 -3.60 -16.22 30.78
C PRO A 281 -4.30 -15.00 31.40
N LEU A 282 -5.16 -14.34 30.63
CA LEU A 282 -5.99 -13.24 31.11
C LEU A 282 -7.17 -13.76 31.95
N SER A 283 -7.52 -13.07 33.02
CA SER A 283 -8.76 -13.34 33.75
C SER A 283 -9.99 -12.99 32.90
N ASP A 284 -11.09 -13.70 33.15
CA ASP A 284 -12.41 -13.27 32.69
C ASP A 284 -12.99 -12.32 33.75
N LEU A 285 -13.05 -11.03 33.40
CA LEU A 285 -13.58 -9.99 34.28
C LEU A 285 -15.12 -9.92 34.22
N HIS A 286 -15.76 -10.71 33.37
CA HIS A 286 -17.21 -10.68 33.13
C HIS A 286 -17.96 -11.88 33.71
N ASP A 287 -17.33 -13.06 33.81
CA ASP A 287 -17.94 -14.28 34.37
C ASP A 287 -17.96 -14.29 35.92
N SER A 288 -17.43 -13.23 36.53
CA SER A 288 -17.54 -12.99 37.97
C SER A 288 -18.94 -12.44 38.30
N GLY A 289 -19.96 -13.31 38.21
CA GLY A 289 -21.29 -13.02 38.77
C GLY A 289 -21.13 -12.56 40.22
N SER A 290 -21.40 -11.28 40.49
CA SER A 290 -21.30 -10.71 41.84
C SER A 290 -19.96 -10.93 42.57
N ALA A 291 -18.84 -10.82 41.86
CA ALA A 291 -17.66 -10.25 42.49
C ALA A 291 -17.60 -8.82 41.95
N HIS A 292 -18.02 -7.82 42.74
CA HIS A 292 -17.01 -6.96 43.34
C HIS A 292 -15.62 -7.42 42.87
N THR A 293 -14.88 -6.60 42.13
CA THR A 293 -13.46 -6.58 42.46
C THR A 293 -13.44 -6.63 43.98
N ASP A 294 -12.98 -7.73 44.57
CA ASP A 294 -12.46 -7.70 45.91
C ASP A 294 -11.25 -6.76 45.78
N VAL A 295 -11.54 -5.46 45.60
CA VAL A 295 -11.04 -4.44 46.47
C VAL A 295 -11.39 -4.96 47.86
N SER A 296 -10.59 -5.92 48.32
CA SER A 296 -10.23 -5.97 49.72
C SER A 296 -9.92 -4.52 50.01
N LEU A 297 -10.83 -3.87 50.73
CA LEU A 297 -10.58 -2.62 51.39
C LEU A 297 -9.37 -2.96 52.26
N VAL A 298 -8.16 -2.80 51.72
CA VAL A 298 -6.94 -2.78 52.49
C VAL A 298 -7.06 -1.49 53.26
N GLN A 299 -7.79 -1.58 54.37
CA GLN A 299 -7.93 -0.59 55.41
C GLN A 299 -6.65 -0.46 56.23
N ASP A 300 -5.54 -1.05 55.80
CA ASP A 300 -4.22 -0.69 56.27
C ASP A 300 -3.59 0.31 55.30
N ARG A 301 -3.93 1.58 55.52
CA ARG A 301 -2.98 2.66 55.21
C ARG A 301 -1.74 2.38 56.05
N ASP A 302 -0.74 1.73 55.49
CA ASP A 302 0.59 1.72 56.08
C ASP A 302 1.06 3.20 56.15
N PRO A 303 1.16 3.81 57.34
CA PRO A 303 1.54 5.20 57.49
C PRO A 303 2.99 5.48 57.04
N ASN A 304 3.76 4.43 56.72
CA ASN A 304 5.10 4.52 56.14
C ASN A 304 5.15 4.40 54.61
N SER A 305 4.02 4.24 53.91
CA SER A 305 4.03 4.23 52.44
C SER A 305 4.26 5.65 51.89
N SER A 306 5.29 5.82 51.06
CA SER A 306 5.55 7.11 50.39
C SER A 306 4.31 7.56 49.61
N PRO A 307 3.96 8.87 49.60
CA PRO A 307 2.81 9.35 48.87
C PRO A 307 2.91 8.96 47.39
N LEU A 308 1.84 8.37 46.85
CA LEU A 308 1.78 7.99 45.44
C LEU A 308 1.97 9.25 44.57
N PRO A 309 2.77 9.17 43.49
CA PRO A 309 3.04 10.32 42.63
C PRO A 309 1.76 10.75 41.91
N VAL A 310 1.55 12.05 41.74
CA VAL A 310 0.40 12.57 40.99
C VAL A 310 0.43 12.01 39.56
N PRO A 311 -0.63 11.31 39.10
CA PRO A 311 -0.67 10.74 37.74
C PRO A 311 -0.46 11.82 36.68
N ARG A 312 0.33 11.53 35.64
CA ARG A 312 0.44 12.40 34.45
C ARG A 312 -0.36 11.88 33.26
N THR A 313 -1.13 10.82 33.47
CA THR A 313 -2.09 10.21 32.55
C THR A 313 -3.51 10.53 33.04
N ALA A 314 -4.46 10.62 32.12
CA ALA A 314 -5.85 10.90 32.47
C ALA A 314 -6.83 10.28 31.48
N LEU A 315 -7.96 9.81 32.00
CA LEU A 315 -9.14 9.48 31.24
C LEU A 315 -9.99 10.75 31.07
N THR A 316 -10.55 10.96 29.89
CA THR A 316 -11.35 12.17 29.64
C THR A 316 -12.67 11.86 28.96
N THR A 317 -13.68 12.68 29.24
CA THR A 317 -15.00 12.60 28.61
C THR A 317 -15.33 13.89 27.90
N GLU A 318 -15.70 13.82 26.63
CA GLU A 318 -16.02 14.97 25.78
C GLU A 318 -17.29 14.68 24.97
N VAL A 319 -18.16 15.68 24.80
CA VAL A 319 -19.29 15.57 23.87
C VAL A 319 -18.96 16.30 22.58
N ARG A 320 -19.01 15.59 21.44
CA ARG A 320 -18.80 16.17 20.11
C ARG A 320 -19.94 15.77 19.20
N THR A 321 -20.59 16.77 18.59
CA THR A 321 -21.74 16.56 17.68
C THR A 321 -22.82 15.68 18.31
N GLY A 322 -23.08 15.87 19.62
CA GLY A 322 -24.08 15.10 20.37
C GLY A 322 -23.73 13.63 20.68
N GLY A 323 -22.53 13.15 20.32
CA GLY A 323 -21.97 11.86 20.75
C GLY A 323 -21.05 12.02 21.97
N LEU A 324 -21.06 11.04 22.88
CA LEU A 324 -20.17 10.99 24.06
C LEU A 324 -18.90 10.21 23.74
N TYR A 325 -17.73 10.85 23.86
CA TYR A 325 -16.41 10.28 23.60
C TYR A 325 -15.69 10.04 24.92
N ILE A 326 -15.16 8.83 25.10
CA ILE A 326 -14.34 8.43 26.23
C ILE A 326 -12.91 8.23 25.72
N PHE A 327 -12.02 9.13 26.12
CA PHE A 327 -10.61 9.09 25.76
C PHE A 327 -9.85 8.25 26.78
N LEU A 328 -9.32 7.11 26.34
CA LEU A 328 -8.53 6.20 27.14
C LEU A 328 -7.10 6.74 27.32
N PRO A 329 -6.56 6.73 28.56
CA PRO A 329 -5.15 6.99 28.80
C PRO A 329 -4.27 5.82 28.32
N PRO A 330 -2.97 6.06 28.11
CA PRO A 330 -2.05 4.96 27.85
C PRO A 330 -1.89 4.11 29.12
N THR A 331 -1.78 2.80 28.93
CA THR A 331 -1.49 1.83 30.01
C THR A 331 -0.24 1.04 29.68
N GLU A 332 0.51 0.65 30.71
CA GLU A 332 1.78 -0.09 30.53
C GLU A 332 1.54 -1.54 30.09
N THR A 333 0.54 -2.19 30.69
CA THR A 333 0.18 -3.59 30.44
C THR A 333 -1.28 -3.72 30.04
N LEU A 334 -1.64 -4.88 29.50
CA LEU A 334 -2.97 -5.14 28.96
C LEU A 334 -4.01 -5.33 30.08
N GLU A 335 -3.64 -5.94 31.21
CA GLU A 335 -4.55 -6.27 32.31
C GLU A 335 -5.27 -5.03 32.88
N PRO A 336 -4.58 -3.93 33.21
CA PRO A 336 -5.23 -2.68 33.63
C PRO A 336 -6.12 -2.11 32.53
N ALA A 337 -5.69 -2.20 31.26
CA ALA A 337 -6.46 -1.68 30.13
C ALA A 337 -7.81 -2.40 30.00
N ILE A 338 -7.82 -3.73 30.08
CA ILE A 338 -9.05 -4.54 30.03
C ILE A 338 -9.93 -4.25 31.25
N ALA A 339 -9.36 -4.11 32.45
CA ALA A 339 -10.12 -3.76 33.65
C ALA A 339 -10.80 -2.38 33.53
N LEU A 340 -10.11 -1.40 32.93
CA LEU A 340 -10.66 -0.08 32.66
C LEU A 340 -11.78 -0.15 31.61
N LEU A 341 -11.58 -0.90 30.53
CA LEU A 341 -12.60 -1.10 29.50
C LEU A 341 -13.88 -1.74 30.07
N ALA A 342 -13.74 -2.79 30.88
CA ALA A 342 -14.87 -3.43 31.54
C ALA A 342 -15.63 -2.46 32.46
N ALA A 343 -14.90 -1.60 33.20
CA ALA A 343 -15.52 -0.57 34.02
C ALA A 343 -16.25 0.51 33.18
N VAL A 344 -15.68 0.88 32.03
CA VAL A 344 -16.29 1.82 31.07
C VAL A 344 -17.56 1.22 30.46
N GLU A 345 -17.52 -0.02 30.00
CA GLU A 345 -18.67 -0.74 29.45
C GLU A 345 -19.80 -0.87 30.48
N ALA A 346 -19.47 -1.31 31.71
CA ALA A 346 -20.45 -1.44 32.78
C ALA A 346 -21.12 -0.10 33.12
N THR A 347 -20.37 1.00 33.03
CA THR A 347 -20.90 2.36 33.25
C THR A 347 -21.80 2.80 32.10
N ALA A 348 -21.40 2.53 30.84
CA ALA A 348 -22.22 2.78 29.66
C ALA A 348 -23.53 1.99 29.70
N SER A 349 -23.48 0.74 30.14
CA SER A 349 -24.65 -0.12 30.33
C SER A 349 -25.56 0.40 31.45
N GLU A 350 -25.02 0.73 32.62
CA GLU A 350 -25.79 1.29 33.75
C GLU A 350 -26.55 2.56 33.35
N LEU A 351 -25.88 3.46 32.61
CA LEU A 351 -26.44 4.74 32.21
C LEU A 351 -27.24 4.68 30.90
N GLN A 352 -27.23 3.53 30.20
CA GLN A 352 -27.82 3.37 28.87
C GLN A 352 -27.32 4.46 27.89
N MET A 353 -26.00 4.67 27.89
CA MET A 353 -25.32 5.67 27.08
C MET A 353 -24.34 4.99 26.13
N PRO A 354 -24.67 4.90 24.83
CA PRO A 354 -23.68 4.52 23.83
C PRO A 354 -22.55 5.55 23.79
N ILE A 355 -21.32 5.05 23.68
CA ILE A 355 -20.09 5.86 23.71
C ILE A 355 -19.18 5.55 22.53
N VAL A 356 -18.36 6.52 22.16
CA VAL A 356 -17.22 6.31 21.27
C VAL A 356 -15.98 6.13 22.14
N VAL A 357 -15.32 4.99 22.03
CA VAL A 357 -14.04 4.74 22.71
C VAL A 357 -12.92 5.25 21.81
N GLU A 358 -12.12 6.19 22.32
CA GLU A 358 -11.00 6.78 21.60
C GLU A 358 -9.77 6.93 22.47
N GLY A 359 -8.66 7.38 21.87
CA GLY A 359 -7.45 7.76 22.60
C GLY A 359 -6.26 6.87 22.30
N TYR A 360 -5.49 6.53 23.33
CA TYR A 360 -4.30 5.70 23.16
C TYR A 360 -4.72 4.24 22.90
N PRO A 361 -4.10 3.56 21.91
CA PRO A 361 -4.41 2.17 21.62
C PRO A 361 -4.04 1.27 22.80
N LEU A 362 -4.67 0.10 22.86
CA LEU A 362 -4.29 -0.93 23.83
C LEU A 362 -2.80 -1.29 23.65
N PRO A 363 -2.08 -1.57 24.75
CA PRO A 363 -0.68 -1.96 24.68
C PRO A 363 -0.54 -3.23 23.85
N LYS A 364 0.56 -3.32 23.11
CA LYS A 364 0.85 -4.52 22.29
C LYS A 364 0.94 -5.74 23.19
N ASP A 365 0.13 -6.75 22.92
CA ASP A 365 0.10 -7.98 23.70
C ASP A 365 -0.25 -9.17 22.80
N ARG A 366 0.36 -10.34 23.08
CA ARG A 366 0.22 -11.55 22.27
C ARG A 366 -1.13 -12.25 22.47
N ARG A 367 -1.93 -11.87 23.47
CA ARG A 367 -3.23 -12.46 23.81
C ARG A 367 -4.40 -11.77 23.09
N VAL A 368 -4.15 -10.61 22.48
CA VAL A 368 -5.13 -9.82 21.73
C VAL A 368 -4.72 -9.78 20.26
N GLU A 369 -5.66 -10.03 19.36
CA GLU A 369 -5.50 -9.72 17.94
C GLU A 369 -5.99 -8.29 17.67
N LYS A 370 -5.47 -7.72 16.58
CA LYS A 370 -5.92 -6.40 16.12
C LYS A 370 -6.06 -6.35 14.60
N LEU A 371 -7.04 -5.57 14.15
CA LEU A 371 -7.20 -5.15 12.76
C LEU A 371 -7.31 -3.63 12.74
N LEU A 372 -6.64 -2.97 11.80
CA LEU A 372 -6.72 -1.51 11.65
C LEU A 372 -7.24 -1.12 10.27
N VAL A 373 -8.12 -0.13 10.23
CA VAL A 373 -8.54 0.57 9.01
C VAL A 373 -8.00 2.00 9.10
N THR A 374 -7.16 2.37 8.15
CA THR A 374 -6.42 3.65 8.15
C THR A 374 -6.51 4.34 6.79
N PRO A 375 -6.53 5.68 6.76
CA PRO A 375 -6.51 6.44 5.53
C PRO A 375 -5.07 6.69 5.09
N ASP A 376 -4.82 6.46 3.81
CA ASP A 376 -3.56 6.83 3.14
C ASP A 376 -3.86 7.68 1.89
N PRO A 377 -2.86 8.38 1.32
CA PRO A 377 -3.06 9.22 0.15
C PRO A 377 -3.73 8.42 -0.98
N GLY A 378 -4.94 8.83 -1.35
CA GLY A 378 -5.70 8.20 -2.42
C GLY A 378 -6.34 6.83 -2.11
N VAL A 379 -6.19 6.27 -0.89
CA VAL A 379 -6.74 4.93 -0.54
C VAL A 379 -7.20 4.84 0.93
N ILE A 380 -8.00 3.81 1.23
CA ILE A 380 -8.13 3.23 2.58
C ILE A 380 -7.29 1.97 2.61
N GLU A 381 -6.49 1.81 3.66
CA GLU A 381 -5.69 0.62 3.93
C GLU A 381 -6.34 -0.19 5.07
N VAL A 382 -6.38 -1.51 4.92
CA VAL A 382 -6.80 -2.45 5.97
C VAL A 382 -5.60 -3.27 6.40
N ASN A 383 -5.06 -3.01 7.58
CA ASN A 383 -4.00 -3.82 8.17
C ASN A 383 -4.66 -5.04 8.82
N VAL A 384 -4.56 -6.20 8.17
CA VAL A 384 -5.18 -7.44 8.66
C VAL A 384 -4.32 -8.12 9.72
N HIS A 385 -4.97 -8.87 10.61
CA HIS A 385 -4.27 -9.70 11.58
C HIS A 385 -3.57 -10.87 10.88
N PRO A 386 -2.47 -11.41 11.43
CA PRO A 386 -1.74 -12.51 10.81
C PRO A 386 -2.57 -13.81 10.77
N ALA A 387 -2.70 -14.40 9.58
CA ALA A 387 -3.28 -15.72 9.36
C ALA A 387 -2.23 -16.82 9.57
N ARG A 388 -2.62 -17.92 10.20
CA ARG A 388 -1.75 -19.04 10.61
C ARG A 388 -1.82 -20.22 9.65
N SER A 389 -2.97 -20.42 9.02
CA SER A 389 -3.22 -21.53 8.10
C SER A 389 -3.64 -21.02 6.72
N TRP A 390 -3.61 -21.91 5.73
CA TRP A 390 -4.09 -21.58 4.40
C TRP A 390 -5.59 -21.24 4.39
N SER A 391 -6.41 -22.01 5.12
CA SER A 391 -7.84 -21.77 5.24
C SER A 391 -8.17 -20.37 5.81
N GLU A 392 -7.38 -19.91 6.79
CA GLU A 392 -7.51 -18.55 7.36
C GLU A 392 -7.17 -17.48 6.32
N ILE A 393 -6.10 -17.65 5.53
CA ILE A 393 -5.72 -16.71 4.46
C ILE A 393 -6.87 -16.53 3.45
N VAL A 394 -7.47 -17.63 3.03
CA VAL A 394 -8.60 -17.63 2.08
C VAL A 394 -9.81 -16.91 2.68
N SER A 395 -10.22 -17.30 3.90
CA SER A 395 -11.38 -16.71 4.58
C SER A 395 -11.22 -15.22 4.86
N LEU A 396 -10.02 -14.82 5.31
CA LEU A 396 -9.65 -13.43 5.56
C LEU A 396 -9.70 -12.60 4.28
N SER A 397 -9.06 -13.08 3.21
CA SER A 397 -9.02 -12.37 1.94
C SER A 397 -10.40 -12.21 1.31
N GLU A 398 -11.19 -13.29 1.21
CA GLU A 398 -12.55 -13.22 0.69
C GLU A 398 -13.44 -12.33 1.56
N GLY A 399 -13.24 -12.36 2.88
CA GLY A 399 -13.99 -11.56 3.82
C GLY A 399 -13.73 -10.06 3.74
N VAL A 400 -12.47 -9.67 3.66
CA VAL A 400 -12.09 -8.26 3.55
C VAL A 400 -12.59 -7.67 2.23
N PHE A 401 -12.44 -8.39 1.12
CA PHE A 401 -12.97 -7.94 -0.17
C PHE A 401 -14.50 -7.85 -0.17
N ALA A 402 -15.20 -8.80 0.46
CA ALA A 402 -16.65 -8.77 0.57
C ALA A 402 -17.13 -7.58 1.42
N ALA A 403 -16.49 -7.33 2.57
CA ALA A 403 -16.80 -6.19 3.44
C ALA A 403 -16.52 -4.85 2.75
N ALA A 404 -15.39 -4.74 2.03
CA ALA A 404 -15.08 -3.57 1.21
C ALA A 404 -16.16 -3.33 0.15
N ARG A 405 -16.57 -4.37 -0.59
CA ARG A 405 -17.61 -4.26 -1.60
C ARG A 405 -18.95 -3.82 -1.03
N GLN A 406 -19.36 -4.37 0.12
CA GLN A 406 -20.58 -3.97 0.85
C GLN A 406 -20.51 -2.51 1.34
N SER A 407 -19.31 -2.02 1.61
CA SER A 407 -19.04 -0.63 2.00
C SER A 407 -18.84 0.32 0.81
N HIS A 408 -19.18 -0.13 -0.40
CA HIS A 408 -18.99 0.63 -1.64
C HIS A 408 -17.52 1.04 -1.87
N LEU A 409 -16.61 0.11 -1.60
CA LEU A 409 -15.18 0.22 -1.88
C LEU A 409 -14.74 -0.89 -2.85
N VAL A 410 -13.73 -0.60 -3.68
CA VAL A 410 -13.17 -1.51 -4.68
C VAL A 410 -11.64 -1.50 -4.67
N ALA A 411 -11.02 -2.56 -5.17
CA ALA A 411 -9.56 -2.76 -5.20
C ALA A 411 -8.92 -2.37 -6.56
N GLU A 412 -9.63 -1.60 -7.38
CA GLU A 412 -9.23 -1.26 -8.74
C GLU A 412 -9.46 0.22 -9.09
N LYS A 413 -8.70 0.72 -10.06
CA LYS A 413 -8.89 2.04 -10.69
C LYS A 413 -8.74 1.93 -12.20
N PHE A 414 -9.32 2.91 -12.89
CA PHE A 414 -9.10 3.09 -14.32
C PHE A 414 -8.38 4.41 -14.57
N GLN A 415 -7.36 4.38 -15.43
CA GLN A 415 -6.70 5.57 -15.94
C GLN A 415 -7.52 6.17 -17.09
N ILE A 416 -7.31 7.45 -17.38
CA ILE A 416 -8.04 8.20 -18.42
C ILE A 416 -7.99 7.50 -19.78
N ASP A 417 -6.85 6.87 -20.11
CA ASP A 417 -6.60 6.19 -21.37
C ASP A 417 -7.23 4.78 -21.46
N GLY A 418 -7.99 4.38 -20.43
CA GLY A 418 -8.61 3.08 -20.31
C GLY A 418 -7.72 2.03 -19.65
N ARG A 419 -6.50 2.33 -19.18
CA ARG A 419 -5.68 1.33 -18.50
C ARG A 419 -6.29 0.94 -17.16
N HIS A 420 -6.36 -0.37 -16.92
CA HIS A 420 -6.81 -0.92 -15.65
C HIS A 420 -5.61 -1.03 -14.70
N THR A 421 -5.70 -0.49 -13.50
CA THR A 421 -4.65 -0.51 -12.47
C THR A 421 -5.21 -0.94 -11.13
N GLY A 422 -4.33 -1.26 -10.19
CA GLY A 422 -4.72 -1.35 -8.78
C GLY A 422 -5.14 0.02 -8.25
N THR A 423 -5.43 0.07 -6.95
CA THR A 423 -5.84 1.29 -6.25
C THR A 423 -4.80 2.42 -6.26
N GLY A 424 -3.55 2.13 -6.65
CA GLY A 424 -2.39 3.01 -6.48
C GLY A 424 -1.76 2.93 -5.09
N GLY A 425 -2.44 2.27 -4.13
CA GLY A 425 -1.84 1.80 -2.88
C GLY A 425 -1.08 0.48 -3.09
N GLY A 426 -0.08 0.25 -2.25
CA GLY A 426 0.59 -1.06 -2.19
C GLY A 426 -0.36 -2.15 -1.68
N ASN A 427 0.02 -3.40 -1.90
CA ASN A 427 -0.54 -4.58 -1.25
C ASN A 427 0.60 -5.33 -0.57
N HIS A 428 1.12 -4.75 0.52
CA HIS A 428 2.25 -5.34 1.21
C HIS A 428 1.87 -6.70 1.77
N ILE A 429 2.73 -7.71 1.57
CA ILE A 429 2.58 -9.04 2.15
C ILE A 429 3.57 -9.15 3.31
N THR A 430 3.05 -9.36 4.52
CA THR A 430 3.87 -9.45 5.73
C THR A 430 4.04 -10.92 6.11
N LEU A 431 5.29 -11.34 6.33
CA LEU A 431 5.70 -12.69 6.65
C LEU A 431 6.37 -12.71 8.02
N GLY A 432 6.08 -13.73 8.84
CA GLY A 432 6.70 -13.86 10.15
C GLY A 432 6.23 -15.09 10.90
N GLY A 433 6.27 -15.04 12.22
CA GLY A 433 5.66 -16.03 13.10
C GLY A 433 4.68 -15.38 14.08
N ILE A 434 3.96 -16.21 14.83
CA ILE A 434 3.02 -15.75 15.89
C ILE A 434 3.76 -14.87 16.92
N THR A 435 5.05 -15.14 17.11
CA THR A 435 5.94 -14.43 18.01
C THR A 435 7.26 -14.14 17.30
N PRO A 436 8.05 -13.16 17.77
CA PRO A 436 9.38 -12.93 17.21
C PRO A 436 10.27 -14.19 17.27
N LEU A 437 10.17 -15.00 18.33
CA LEU A 437 10.91 -16.26 18.44
C LEU A 437 10.45 -17.33 17.44
N ASP A 438 9.19 -17.29 17.03
CA ASP A 438 8.64 -18.22 16.04
C ASP A 438 8.94 -17.76 14.61
N SER A 439 9.46 -16.55 14.41
CA SER A 439 9.75 -16.04 13.07
C SER A 439 10.73 -16.97 12.34
N PRO A 440 10.34 -17.52 11.17
CA PRO A 440 11.21 -18.42 10.43
C PRO A 440 12.49 -17.71 9.98
N PHE A 441 12.45 -16.39 9.76
CA PHE A 441 13.61 -15.60 9.36
C PHE A 441 14.60 -15.34 10.51
N LEU A 442 14.11 -15.15 11.74
CA LEU A 442 14.98 -14.98 12.91
C LEU A 442 15.60 -16.31 13.36
N ARG A 443 14.85 -17.41 13.23
CA ARG A 443 15.33 -18.76 13.50
C ARG A 443 16.37 -19.20 12.47
N ARG A 444 16.08 -18.97 11.18
CA ARG A 444 16.89 -19.43 10.04
C ARG A 444 17.30 -18.26 9.13
N PRO A 445 18.52 -17.71 9.30
CA PRO A 445 19.03 -16.59 8.51
C PRO A 445 19.17 -16.93 7.02
N ASP A 446 19.45 -18.20 6.71
CA ASP A 446 19.60 -18.72 5.37
C ASP A 446 18.29 -18.69 4.55
N LEU A 447 17.14 -18.63 5.23
CA LEU A 447 15.85 -18.41 4.58
C LEU A 447 15.76 -17.01 3.96
N LEU A 448 16.16 -15.97 4.69
CA LEU A 448 16.15 -14.60 4.17
C LEU A 448 17.16 -14.44 3.03
N GLN A 449 18.35 -15.05 3.16
CA GLN A 449 19.30 -15.11 2.05
C GLN A 449 18.71 -15.79 0.81
N SER A 450 18.00 -16.91 0.98
CA SER A 450 17.36 -17.64 -0.13
C SER A 450 16.30 -16.77 -0.81
N LEU A 451 15.47 -16.08 -0.01
CA LEU A 451 14.47 -15.13 -0.49
C LEU A 451 15.10 -14.01 -1.31
N ILE A 452 16.13 -13.34 -0.78
CA ILE A 452 16.83 -12.25 -1.46
C ILE A 452 17.47 -12.74 -2.76
N THR A 453 18.14 -13.90 -2.72
CA THR A 453 18.82 -14.47 -3.90
C THR A 453 17.82 -14.82 -5.00
N SER A 454 16.70 -15.45 -4.64
CA SER A 454 15.66 -15.80 -5.61
C SER A 454 14.99 -14.56 -6.21
N TRP A 455 14.68 -13.54 -5.40
CA TRP A 455 14.15 -12.28 -5.93
C TRP A 455 15.16 -11.58 -6.84
N GLN A 456 16.44 -11.63 -6.51
CA GLN A 456 17.51 -11.07 -7.34
C GLN A 456 17.62 -11.81 -8.68
N HIS A 457 17.52 -13.15 -8.68
CA HIS A 457 17.58 -13.98 -9.87
C HIS A 457 16.36 -13.90 -10.77
N HIS A 458 15.18 -13.62 -10.20
CA HIS A 458 13.92 -13.64 -10.92
C HIS A 458 13.23 -12.27 -10.90
N PRO A 459 13.56 -11.35 -11.83
CA PRO A 459 12.92 -10.04 -11.95
C PRO A 459 11.38 -10.09 -12.09
N ALA A 460 10.80 -11.22 -12.52
CA ALA A 460 9.36 -11.42 -12.53
C ALA A 460 8.72 -11.23 -11.15
N LEU A 461 9.39 -11.65 -10.07
CA LEU A 461 8.85 -11.47 -8.71
C LEU A 461 8.74 -10.01 -8.30
N SER A 462 9.57 -9.13 -8.88
CA SER A 462 9.54 -7.69 -8.64
C SER A 462 8.59 -6.96 -9.58
N TYR A 463 8.61 -7.28 -10.88
CA TYR A 463 7.94 -6.46 -11.90
C TYR A 463 6.60 -7.01 -12.38
N PHE A 464 6.39 -8.33 -12.35
CA PHE A 464 5.15 -8.91 -12.87
C PHE A 464 3.93 -8.51 -12.02
N PHE A 465 4.15 -8.35 -10.72
CA PHE A 465 3.12 -7.96 -9.74
C PHE A 465 3.20 -6.49 -9.31
N SER A 466 4.18 -5.70 -9.77
CA SER A 466 4.40 -4.30 -9.36
C SER A 466 3.31 -3.35 -9.81
N GLY A 467 3.23 -2.15 -9.24
CA GLY A 467 2.48 -1.04 -9.85
C GLY A 467 3.14 -0.51 -11.13
N LEU A 468 2.62 0.59 -11.67
CA LEU A 468 3.21 1.26 -12.84
C LEU A 468 4.52 1.99 -12.52
N PHE A 469 4.67 2.45 -11.28
CA PHE A 469 5.86 3.17 -10.84
C PHE A 469 6.94 2.18 -10.40
N VAL A 470 7.78 1.76 -11.36
CA VAL A 470 8.94 0.89 -11.15
C VAL A 470 10.25 1.63 -11.37
N GLY A 471 11.36 1.04 -10.94
CA GLY A 471 12.71 1.59 -11.09
C GLY A 471 13.32 2.11 -9.79
N PRO A 472 14.55 2.66 -9.85
CA PRO A 472 15.40 2.87 -8.68
C PRO A 472 14.83 3.88 -7.68
N THR A 473 13.97 4.77 -8.14
CA THR A 473 13.33 5.81 -7.32
C THR A 473 11.87 5.47 -6.96
N SER A 474 11.42 4.24 -7.25
CA SER A 474 10.07 3.77 -6.94
C SER A 474 9.81 3.66 -5.44
N GLN A 475 8.60 3.23 -5.06
CA GLN A 475 8.23 3.02 -3.65
C GLN A 475 8.90 1.79 -3.03
N ALA A 476 9.33 0.84 -3.87
CA ALA A 476 9.88 -0.44 -3.47
C ALA A 476 10.95 -0.92 -4.48
N PRO A 477 12.06 -0.16 -4.69
CA PRO A 477 13.11 -0.56 -5.61
C PRO A 477 13.79 -1.87 -5.22
N ARG A 478 14.26 -2.58 -6.25
CA ARG A 478 15.15 -3.73 -6.10
C ARG A 478 16.52 -3.30 -5.57
N ILE A 479 17.20 -4.23 -4.89
CA ILE A 479 18.55 -4.01 -4.36
C ILE A 479 19.59 -3.66 -5.45
N ASP A 480 19.40 -4.16 -6.67
CA ASP A 480 20.36 -4.07 -7.78
C ASP A 480 20.05 -2.99 -8.84
N GLU A 481 19.07 -2.12 -8.60
CA GLU A 481 18.69 -1.08 -9.57
C GLU A 481 19.45 0.24 -9.45
N ALA A 482 19.98 0.57 -8.27
CA ALA A 482 20.49 1.92 -7.99
C ALA A 482 21.97 1.99 -7.61
N ARG A 483 22.45 1.07 -6.76
CA ARG A 483 23.79 1.13 -6.17
C ARG A 483 24.68 0.06 -6.78
N HIS A 484 25.65 0.45 -7.60
CA HIS A 484 26.53 -0.50 -8.32
C HIS A 484 27.28 -1.47 -7.40
N GLU A 485 27.65 -1.05 -6.18
CA GLU A 485 28.39 -1.88 -5.21
C GLU A 485 27.49 -2.73 -4.32
N ALA A 486 26.15 -2.55 -4.35
CA ALA A 486 25.25 -3.21 -3.40
C ALA A 486 25.32 -4.73 -3.47
N LEU A 487 25.43 -5.31 -4.67
CA LEU A 487 25.53 -6.77 -4.84
C LEU A 487 26.86 -7.32 -4.33
N TYR A 488 27.94 -6.56 -4.43
CA TYR A 488 29.24 -6.96 -3.90
C TYR A 488 29.23 -7.00 -2.36
N GLU A 489 28.69 -5.95 -1.73
CA GLU A 489 28.53 -5.92 -0.27
C GLU A 489 27.54 -6.99 0.23
N LEU A 490 26.49 -7.27 -0.56
CA LEU A 490 25.55 -8.34 -0.25
C LEU A 490 26.19 -9.74 -0.30
N GLU A 491 27.10 -9.99 -1.24
CA GLU A 491 27.87 -11.24 -1.30
C GLU A 491 28.76 -11.42 -0.06
N ILE A 492 29.33 -10.34 0.48
CA ILE A 492 30.07 -10.37 1.75
C ILE A 492 29.13 -10.73 2.91
N ALA A 493 27.95 -10.11 2.98
CA ALA A 493 26.95 -10.45 4.01
C ALA A 493 26.48 -11.91 3.90
N PHE A 494 26.29 -12.42 2.68
CA PHE A 494 25.96 -13.82 2.42
C PHE A 494 27.04 -14.78 2.88
N ALA A 495 28.32 -14.43 2.72
CA ALA A 495 29.42 -15.24 3.24
C ALA A 495 29.43 -15.34 4.78
N GLN A 496 28.85 -14.36 5.47
CA GLN A 496 28.71 -14.34 6.93
C GLN A 496 27.38 -14.94 7.42
N THR A 497 26.50 -15.37 6.51
CA THR A 497 25.16 -15.89 6.86
C THR A 497 25.26 -17.37 7.28
N PRO A 498 24.97 -17.70 8.56
CA PRO A 498 25.03 -19.09 9.02
C PRO A 498 23.94 -19.94 8.36
N VAL A 499 24.14 -21.26 8.35
CA VAL A 499 23.21 -22.24 7.79
C VAL A 499 22.35 -22.81 8.90
N GLY A 500 21.05 -22.96 8.65
CA GLY A 500 20.13 -23.59 9.60
C GLY A 500 19.80 -22.71 10.79
N GLU A 501 19.32 -23.34 11.86
CA GLU A 501 18.84 -22.62 13.03
C GLU A 501 19.96 -22.01 13.87
N ILE A 502 19.73 -20.79 14.37
CA ILE A 502 20.69 -20.08 15.22
C ILE A 502 20.07 -19.61 16.53
N PRO A 503 20.88 -19.48 17.61
CA PRO A 503 20.40 -18.95 18.89
C PRO A 503 20.41 -17.41 18.97
N GLN A 504 21.03 -16.69 18.02
CA GLN A 504 21.12 -15.22 18.03
C GLN A 504 20.14 -14.57 17.04
N PRO A 505 18.88 -14.28 17.42
CA PRO A 505 17.87 -13.74 16.48
C PRO A 505 18.27 -12.39 15.87
N TRP A 506 19.02 -11.56 16.59
CA TRP A 506 19.44 -10.23 16.14
C TRP A 506 20.44 -10.26 14.96
N LEU A 507 21.10 -11.39 14.69
CA LEU A 507 22.16 -11.48 13.69
C LEU A 507 21.65 -11.16 12.28
N VAL A 508 20.47 -11.68 11.93
CA VAL A 508 19.89 -11.55 10.58
C VAL A 508 19.66 -10.09 10.23
N ASP A 509 19.06 -9.33 11.14
CA ASP A 509 18.82 -7.90 10.97
C ASP A 509 20.14 -7.13 10.79
N ARG A 510 21.15 -7.43 11.61
CA ARG A 510 22.45 -6.75 11.53
C ARG A 510 23.21 -7.03 10.23
N LEU A 511 23.05 -8.22 9.66
CA LEU A 511 23.68 -8.56 8.39
C LEU A 511 23.07 -7.81 7.20
N PHE A 512 21.74 -7.58 7.21
CA PHE A 512 21.04 -7.12 6.01
C PHE A 512 20.45 -5.71 6.09
N ARG A 513 20.25 -5.12 7.28
CA ARG A 513 19.51 -3.85 7.45
C ARG A 513 20.07 -2.69 6.64
N ASN A 514 21.39 -2.56 6.56
CA ASN A 514 22.02 -1.46 5.84
C ASN A 514 22.16 -1.72 4.33
N LEU A 515 21.86 -2.95 3.87
CA LEU A 515 21.93 -3.37 2.47
C LEU A 515 20.54 -3.33 1.81
N LEU A 516 19.50 -3.69 2.55
CA LEU A 516 18.10 -3.64 2.12
C LEU A 516 17.52 -2.24 2.34
N VAL A 517 17.92 -1.29 1.49
CA VAL A 517 17.57 0.12 1.57
C VAL A 517 17.37 0.73 0.18
N ASP A 518 16.56 1.78 0.09
CA ASP A 518 16.41 2.56 -1.15
C ASP A 518 17.63 3.46 -1.43
N VAL A 519 17.61 4.24 -2.52
CA VAL A 519 18.72 5.15 -2.88
C VAL A 519 19.07 6.17 -1.80
N SER A 520 18.13 6.53 -0.91
CA SER A 520 18.33 7.47 0.19
C SER A 520 18.80 6.82 1.51
N GLY A 521 18.86 5.49 1.56
CA GLY A 521 19.18 4.76 2.79
C GLY A 521 17.97 4.40 3.64
N ASN A 522 16.76 4.52 3.12
CA ASN A 522 15.53 4.22 3.85
C ASN A 522 15.20 2.71 3.76
N THR A 523 15.17 2.04 4.92
CA THR A 523 14.86 0.61 5.06
C THR A 523 13.41 0.29 4.74
N HIS A 524 12.49 1.18 5.10
CA HIS A 524 11.05 1.03 4.86
C HIS A 524 10.68 1.10 3.37
N ARG A 525 11.59 1.57 2.51
CA ARG A 525 11.37 1.66 1.05
C ARG A 525 12.05 0.54 0.26
N ALA A 526 12.71 -0.42 0.91
CA ALA A 526 13.24 -1.58 0.20
C ALA A 526 12.11 -2.51 -0.26
N GLU A 527 12.26 -3.17 -1.41
CA GLU A 527 11.32 -4.19 -1.88
C GLU A 527 11.09 -5.31 -0.84
N ILE A 528 12.19 -5.82 -0.28
CA ILE A 528 12.19 -6.74 0.86
C ILE A 528 12.53 -5.91 2.09
N CYS A 529 11.51 -5.48 2.81
CA CYS A 529 11.65 -4.63 3.98
C CYS A 529 11.80 -5.49 5.24
N ILE A 530 12.87 -5.23 6.00
CA ILE A 530 13.14 -5.89 7.28
C ILE A 530 13.06 -4.93 8.46
N ASP A 531 12.41 -3.78 8.27
CA ASP A 531 12.36 -2.74 9.30
C ASP A 531 11.69 -3.23 10.60
N LYS A 532 10.68 -4.09 10.44
CA LYS A 532 9.92 -4.76 11.51
C LYS A 532 10.53 -6.13 11.92
N LEU A 533 11.75 -6.47 11.50
CA LEU A 533 12.39 -7.76 11.80
C LEU A 533 12.98 -7.78 13.22
N TYR A 534 14.11 -7.12 13.44
CA TYR A 534 14.74 -7.00 14.77
C TYR A 534 15.42 -5.64 14.93
N SER A 535 14.65 -4.58 15.20
CA SER A 535 15.25 -3.25 15.41
C SER A 535 16.17 -3.23 16.65
N PRO A 536 17.33 -2.59 16.55
CA PRO A 536 18.23 -2.41 17.68
C PRO A 536 17.79 -1.32 18.66
N ASP A 537 16.90 -0.41 18.26
CA ASP A 537 16.58 0.80 19.00
C ASP A 537 15.74 0.52 20.25
N GLY A 538 14.91 -0.53 20.22
CA GLY A 538 14.08 -0.90 21.37
C GLY A 538 13.26 -2.18 21.16
N PRO A 539 12.66 -2.72 22.24
CA PRO A 539 11.81 -3.91 22.19
C PRO A 539 10.63 -3.79 21.22
N ALA A 540 9.98 -2.63 21.12
CA ALA A 540 8.84 -2.40 20.23
C ALA A 540 9.09 -2.67 18.73
N GLY A 541 10.35 -2.59 18.28
CA GLY A 541 10.76 -2.83 16.90
C GLY A 541 11.24 -4.26 16.61
N ARG A 542 11.17 -5.17 17.59
CA ARG A 542 11.56 -6.59 17.46
C ARG A 542 10.34 -7.46 17.21
N GLN A 543 9.74 -7.36 16.02
CA GLN A 543 8.48 -8.04 15.70
C GLN A 543 8.67 -9.36 14.95
N GLY A 544 9.86 -9.61 14.39
CA GLY A 544 10.16 -10.82 13.63
C GLY A 544 9.51 -10.86 12.25
N LEU A 545 9.19 -9.69 11.67
CA LEU A 545 8.44 -9.58 10.43
C LEU A 545 9.32 -9.14 9.25
N VAL A 546 9.07 -9.73 8.08
CA VAL A 546 9.60 -9.32 6.77
C VAL A 546 8.42 -8.90 5.89
N GLU A 547 8.54 -7.79 5.16
CA GLU A 547 7.47 -7.26 4.32
C GLU A 547 7.89 -7.20 2.87
N LEU A 548 7.09 -7.81 1.99
CA LEU A 548 7.25 -7.70 0.54
C LEU A 548 6.41 -6.54 0.03
N ARG A 549 7.08 -5.51 -0.51
CA ARG A 549 6.46 -4.22 -0.81
C ARG A 549 6.15 -3.97 -2.29
N ALA A 550 6.78 -4.72 -3.20
CA ALA A 550 6.62 -4.54 -4.64
C ALA A 550 5.34 -5.17 -5.24
N PHE A 551 4.33 -5.47 -4.42
CA PHE A 551 3.05 -6.01 -4.90
C PHE A 551 2.02 -4.88 -5.03
N GLU A 552 1.44 -4.71 -6.23
CA GLU A 552 0.25 -3.89 -6.43
C GLU A 552 -1.00 -4.65 -5.96
N MET A 553 -1.98 -3.89 -5.46
CA MET A 553 -3.29 -4.42 -5.13
C MET A 553 -4.00 -5.02 -6.35
N PRO A 554 -4.32 -6.33 -6.35
CA PRO A 554 -5.04 -6.93 -7.45
C PRO A 554 -6.55 -6.66 -7.36
N PRO A 555 -7.26 -6.63 -8.50
CA PRO A 555 -8.67 -6.22 -8.56
C PRO A 555 -9.65 -7.24 -7.96
N HIS A 556 -9.18 -8.45 -7.59
CA HIS A 556 -10.04 -9.55 -7.17
C HIS A 556 -9.40 -10.40 -6.05
N ALA A 557 -10.20 -10.83 -5.07
CA ALA A 557 -9.75 -11.61 -3.91
C ALA A 557 -8.97 -12.88 -4.29
N ARG A 558 -9.48 -13.66 -5.25
CA ARG A 558 -8.78 -14.86 -5.73
C ARG A 558 -7.40 -14.59 -6.34
N LEU A 559 -7.20 -13.44 -6.99
CA LEU A 559 -5.87 -13.04 -7.48
C LEU A 559 -4.96 -12.75 -6.28
N HIS A 560 -5.44 -11.98 -5.30
CA HIS A 560 -4.72 -11.73 -4.06
C HIS A 560 -4.30 -13.03 -3.35
N ILE A 561 -5.21 -14.01 -3.27
CA ILE A 561 -4.92 -15.32 -2.67
C ILE A 561 -3.83 -16.08 -3.46
N VAL A 562 -3.84 -16.06 -4.79
CA VAL A 562 -2.79 -16.72 -5.59
C VAL A 562 -1.42 -16.05 -5.42
N GLN A 563 -1.35 -14.71 -5.26
CA GLN A 563 -0.10 -14.04 -4.89
C GLN A 563 0.44 -14.56 -3.55
N GLN A 564 -0.44 -14.64 -2.54
CA GLN A 564 -0.06 -15.19 -1.24
C GLN A 564 0.35 -16.67 -1.32
N LEU A 565 -0.32 -17.49 -2.15
CA LEU A 565 0.04 -18.88 -2.38
C LEU A 565 1.45 -19.02 -2.96
N LEU A 566 1.79 -18.20 -3.97
CA LEU A 566 3.11 -18.19 -4.59
C LEU A 566 4.19 -17.87 -3.55
N VAL A 567 4.00 -16.82 -2.76
CA VAL A 567 4.96 -16.44 -1.70
C VAL A 567 5.08 -17.56 -0.66
N ARG A 568 3.95 -18.12 -0.20
CA ARG A 568 3.94 -19.22 0.78
C ARG A 568 4.68 -20.46 0.26
N ALA A 569 4.48 -20.80 -1.01
CA ALA A 569 5.16 -21.91 -1.68
C ALA A 569 6.68 -21.69 -1.77
N LEU A 570 7.11 -20.47 -2.13
CA LEU A 570 8.53 -20.11 -2.19
C LEU A 570 9.19 -20.22 -0.82
N ILE A 571 8.53 -19.75 0.25
CA ILE A 571 9.05 -19.91 1.62
C ILE A 571 9.21 -21.38 1.99
N LEU A 572 8.22 -22.22 1.70
CA LEU A 572 8.32 -23.67 1.94
C LEU A 572 9.50 -24.27 1.15
N ARG A 573 9.60 -23.94 -0.14
CA ARG A 573 10.67 -24.41 -1.03
C ARG A 573 12.05 -24.05 -0.47
N PHE A 574 12.25 -22.80 -0.03
CA PHE A 574 13.52 -22.35 0.54
C PHE A 574 13.81 -22.94 1.92
N TRP A 575 12.76 -23.24 2.68
CA TRP A 575 12.89 -23.90 3.97
C TRP A 575 13.40 -25.33 3.82
N GLU A 576 12.80 -26.12 2.93
CA GLU A 576 13.19 -27.51 2.69
C GLU A 576 14.53 -27.61 1.94
N ALA A 577 14.76 -26.71 0.97
CA ALA A 577 15.99 -26.65 0.19
C ALA A 577 16.46 -25.19 0.07
N PRO A 578 17.49 -24.75 0.83
CA PRO A 578 18.01 -23.39 0.74
C PRO A 578 18.47 -23.02 -0.68
N TYR A 579 18.07 -21.84 -1.16
CA TYR A 579 18.44 -21.32 -2.49
C TYR A 579 19.71 -20.48 -2.39
N ARG A 580 20.87 -21.13 -2.53
CA ARG A 580 22.19 -20.48 -2.38
C ARG A 580 22.97 -20.53 -3.70
N HIS A 581 22.90 -19.44 -4.43
CA HIS A 581 23.56 -19.28 -5.74
C HIS A 581 24.33 -17.96 -5.81
N ARG A 582 25.17 -17.81 -6.83
CA ARG A 582 25.88 -16.55 -7.09
C ARG A 582 24.92 -15.54 -7.72
N LEU A 583 24.96 -14.30 -7.23
CA LEU A 583 24.10 -13.22 -7.73
C LEU A 583 24.45 -12.86 -9.17
N ILE A 584 23.42 -12.54 -9.95
CA ILE A 584 23.53 -12.20 -11.36
C ILE A 584 23.77 -10.69 -11.51
N ARG A 585 24.71 -10.28 -12.35
CA ARG A 585 24.96 -8.85 -12.64
C ARG A 585 24.12 -8.41 -13.83
N TRP A 586 22.81 -8.23 -13.62
CA TRP A 586 21.87 -7.89 -14.69
C TRP A 586 22.19 -6.57 -15.40
N GLY A 587 22.62 -5.54 -14.66
CA GLY A 587 22.91 -4.22 -15.23
C GLY A 587 21.70 -3.65 -15.98
N THR A 588 21.90 -3.19 -17.21
CA THR A 588 20.84 -2.59 -18.03
C THR A 588 19.81 -3.61 -18.53
N GLU A 589 20.08 -4.92 -18.45
CA GLU A 589 19.11 -5.95 -18.87
C GLU A 589 17.80 -5.89 -18.07
N LEU A 590 17.84 -5.42 -16.81
CA LEU A 590 16.63 -5.19 -15.99
C LEU A 590 15.66 -4.24 -16.69
N HIS A 591 16.18 -3.13 -17.20
CA HIS A 591 15.40 -2.06 -17.83
C HIS A 591 15.28 -2.23 -19.36
N ASP A 592 15.90 -3.25 -19.95
CA ASP A 592 15.78 -3.62 -21.36
C ASP A 592 14.79 -4.78 -21.54
N ARG A 593 15.17 -5.99 -21.09
CA ARG A 593 14.41 -7.24 -21.25
C ARG A 593 13.27 -7.37 -20.25
N PHE A 594 13.56 -7.19 -18.96
CA PHE A 594 12.60 -7.48 -17.89
C PHE A 594 11.52 -6.41 -17.70
N MET A 595 11.46 -5.43 -18.58
CA MET A 595 10.30 -4.54 -18.72
C MET A 595 9.24 -5.10 -19.68
N LEU A 596 9.57 -6.15 -20.44
CA LEU A 596 8.72 -6.73 -21.47
C LEU A 596 7.96 -7.95 -20.94
N PRO A 597 6.64 -8.06 -21.20
CA PRO A 597 5.83 -9.16 -20.69
C PRO A 597 6.30 -10.55 -21.13
N HIS A 598 6.95 -10.68 -22.29
CA HIS A 598 7.47 -11.96 -22.77
C HIS A 598 8.55 -12.52 -21.83
N TYR A 599 9.60 -11.75 -21.54
CA TYR A 599 10.70 -12.21 -20.69
C TYR A 599 10.26 -12.38 -19.24
N LEU A 600 9.36 -11.53 -18.74
CA LEU A 600 8.76 -11.72 -17.42
C LEU A 600 7.91 -12.99 -17.34
N TRP A 601 7.20 -13.34 -18.41
CA TRP A 601 6.44 -14.58 -18.48
C TRP A 601 7.35 -15.82 -18.54
N GLU A 602 8.45 -15.76 -19.31
CA GLU A 602 9.45 -16.83 -19.35
C GLU A 602 10.08 -17.04 -17.98
N ASP A 603 10.53 -15.98 -17.33
CA ASP A 603 11.11 -16.02 -15.98
C ASP A 603 10.10 -16.57 -14.94
N LEU A 604 8.83 -16.16 -15.01
CA LEU A 604 7.78 -16.73 -14.17
C LEU A 604 7.56 -18.22 -14.41
N ASN A 605 7.68 -18.70 -15.66
CA ASN A 605 7.59 -20.13 -15.95
C ASN A 605 8.77 -20.91 -15.38
N GLU A 606 9.96 -20.31 -15.28
CA GLU A 606 11.11 -20.93 -14.60
C GLU A 606 10.83 -21.10 -13.10
N ILE A 607 10.24 -20.10 -12.46
CA ILE A 607 9.81 -20.18 -11.06
C ILE A 607 8.77 -21.30 -10.88
N VAL A 608 7.77 -21.36 -11.75
CA VAL A 608 6.75 -22.42 -11.72
C VAL A 608 7.37 -23.80 -11.92
N ALA A 609 8.35 -23.93 -12.82
CA ALA A 609 9.07 -25.17 -13.05
C ALA A 609 9.91 -25.59 -11.82
N ASP A 610 10.59 -24.66 -11.15
CA ASP A 610 11.30 -24.93 -9.89
C ASP A 610 10.33 -25.41 -8.81
N LEU A 611 9.19 -24.74 -8.62
CA LEU A 611 8.17 -25.16 -7.67
C LEU A 611 7.64 -26.58 -7.99
N CYS A 612 7.33 -26.86 -9.26
CA CYS A 612 6.88 -28.18 -9.69
C CYS A 612 7.94 -29.27 -9.44
N ALA A 613 9.23 -28.96 -9.64
CA ALA A 613 10.33 -29.88 -9.35
C ALA A 613 10.48 -30.21 -7.85
N HIS A 614 9.87 -29.40 -6.97
CA HIS A 614 9.82 -29.62 -5.52
C HIS A 614 8.43 -30.10 -5.02
N ASP A 615 7.66 -30.75 -5.91
CA ASP A 615 6.32 -31.29 -5.66
C ASP A 615 5.25 -30.23 -5.32
N LEU A 616 5.48 -28.96 -5.71
CA LEU A 616 4.55 -27.85 -5.59
C LEU A 616 3.94 -27.58 -6.97
N SER A 617 2.89 -28.33 -7.31
CA SER A 617 2.28 -28.40 -8.64
C SER A 617 1.50 -27.13 -9.03
N PHE A 618 2.21 -26.05 -9.35
CA PHE A 618 1.65 -24.84 -9.94
C PHE A 618 1.40 -25.02 -11.44
N GLU A 619 0.37 -24.36 -11.96
CA GLU A 619 0.13 -24.24 -13.39
C GLU A 619 0.39 -22.79 -13.84
N SER A 620 1.20 -22.58 -14.88
CA SER A 620 1.50 -21.25 -15.41
C SER A 620 0.24 -20.45 -15.77
N GLU A 621 -0.82 -21.14 -16.18
CA GLU A 621 -2.11 -20.57 -16.57
C GLU A 621 -2.81 -19.83 -15.41
N TRP A 622 -2.48 -20.15 -14.15
CA TRP A 622 -2.98 -19.41 -13.00
C TRP A 622 -2.46 -17.96 -12.98
N PHE A 623 -1.37 -17.67 -13.68
CA PHE A 623 -0.81 -16.31 -13.78
C PHE A 623 -1.29 -15.53 -15.02
N ALA A 624 -2.02 -16.16 -15.94
CA ALA A 624 -2.52 -15.51 -17.14
C ALA A 624 -3.46 -14.30 -16.86
N PRO A 625 -4.32 -14.31 -15.82
CA PRO A 625 -5.10 -13.13 -15.46
C PRO A 625 -4.24 -11.94 -15.01
N PHE A 626 -3.13 -12.18 -14.29
CA PHE A 626 -2.19 -11.11 -13.90
C PHE A 626 -1.46 -10.56 -15.12
N LEU A 627 -1.06 -11.45 -16.03
CA LEU A 627 -0.44 -11.07 -17.29
C LEU A 627 -1.37 -10.12 -18.07
N GLU A 628 -2.67 -10.41 -18.17
CA GLU A 628 -3.64 -9.55 -18.86
C GLU A 628 -3.95 -8.26 -18.10
N PHE A 629 -4.00 -8.31 -16.77
CA PHE A 629 -4.19 -7.13 -15.94
C PHE A 629 -3.04 -6.12 -16.08
N ARG A 630 -1.79 -6.57 -15.90
CA ARG A 630 -0.62 -5.68 -15.90
C ARG A 630 -0.27 -5.16 -17.29
N PHE A 631 -0.37 -6.04 -18.28
CA PHE A 631 0.17 -5.84 -19.61
C PHE A 631 -0.93 -6.04 -20.66
N PRO A 632 -2.04 -5.30 -20.65
CA PRO A 632 -3.16 -5.57 -21.56
C PRO A 632 -2.74 -5.58 -23.03
N ARG A 633 -3.38 -6.45 -23.82
CA ARG A 633 -3.16 -6.49 -25.27
C ARG A 633 -3.89 -5.33 -25.95
N TYR A 634 -3.18 -4.57 -26.78
CA TYR A 634 -3.78 -3.45 -27.53
C TYR A 634 -4.37 -3.90 -28.85
N GLY A 635 -3.73 -4.85 -29.54
CA GLY A 635 -4.27 -5.39 -30.79
C GLY A 635 -3.32 -6.35 -31.48
N GLU A 636 -3.82 -6.98 -32.54
CA GLU A 636 -3.06 -7.88 -33.40
C GLU A 636 -3.45 -7.69 -34.86
N VAL A 637 -2.53 -7.94 -35.78
CA VAL A 637 -2.77 -7.97 -37.22
C VAL A 637 -2.05 -9.15 -37.86
N GLN A 638 -2.73 -9.81 -38.81
CA GLN A 638 -2.16 -10.90 -39.60
C GLN A 638 -1.80 -10.38 -41.00
N ILE A 639 -0.54 -10.56 -41.41
CA ILE A 639 0.00 -10.14 -42.71
C ILE A 639 0.70 -11.34 -43.35
N GLY A 640 0.03 -12.00 -44.30
CA GLY A 640 0.50 -13.27 -44.84
C GLY A 640 0.69 -14.29 -43.70
N ASP A 641 1.89 -14.87 -43.60
CA ASP A 641 2.26 -15.83 -42.53
C ASP A 641 2.73 -15.15 -41.24
N SER A 642 2.99 -13.84 -41.26
CA SER A 642 3.47 -13.08 -40.11
C SER A 642 2.33 -12.44 -39.31
N ARG A 643 2.30 -12.66 -38.00
CA ARG A 643 1.35 -12.03 -37.07
C ARG A 643 2.08 -11.05 -36.15
N ILE A 644 1.64 -9.80 -36.13
CA ILE A 644 2.15 -8.75 -35.25
C ILE A 644 1.17 -8.57 -34.09
N GLU A 645 1.65 -8.64 -32.85
CA GLU A 645 0.89 -8.36 -31.63
C GLU A 645 1.54 -7.19 -30.87
N LEU A 646 0.70 -6.24 -30.46
CA LEU A 646 1.10 -5.08 -29.66
C LEU A 646 0.55 -5.20 -28.24
N ARG A 647 1.42 -5.06 -27.24
CA ARG A 647 1.08 -5.22 -25.82
C ARG A 647 1.71 -4.14 -24.96
N ALA A 648 1.00 -3.70 -23.93
CA ALA A 648 1.59 -2.79 -22.94
C ALA A 648 2.83 -3.42 -22.30
N ALA A 649 3.85 -2.62 -22.04
CA ALA A 649 5.06 -3.01 -21.31
C ALA A 649 5.29 -2.06 -20.13
N LEU A 650 6.20 -2.43 -19.24
CA LEU A 650 6.62 -1.56 -18.15
C LEU A 650 7.63 -0.53 -18.65
N GLU A 651 7.67 0.61 -17.98
CA GLU A 651 8.65 1.65 -18.23
C GLU A 651 9.01 2.27 -16.88
N PRO A 652 10.30 2.29 -16.50
CA PRO A 652 10.72 2.96 -15.28
C PRO A 652 10.42 4.45 -15.34
N TRP A 653 9.70 4.96 -14.35
CA TRP A 653 9.49 6.41 -14.20
C TRP A 653 10.50 6.94 -13.20
N HIS A 654 11.21 7.99 -13.59
CA HIS A 654 12.24 8.58 -12.75
C HIS A 654 11.70 9.78 -12.00
N VAL A 655 12.08 9.88 -10.73
CA VAL A 655 11.91 11.10 -9.95
C VAL A 655 12.84 12.18 -10.49
N LEU A 656 12.30 13.37 -10.74
CA LEU A 656 13.01 14.53 -11.25
C LEU A 656 13.80 15.25 -10.16
N GLY A 657 14.60 16.24 -10.58
CA GLY A 657 15.28 17.15 -9.66
C GLY A 657 14.29 17.89 -8.75
N GLU A 658 14.79 18.33 -7.61
CA GLU A 658 14.02 19.12 -6.64
C GLU A 658 13.60 20.46 -7.22
N GLU A 659 12.31 20.80 -7.07
CA GLU A 659 11.75 22.10 -7.42
C GLU A 659 11.23 22.79 -6.15
N VAL A 660 11.58 24.07 -5.98
CA VAL A 660 11.05 24.89 -4.88
C VAL A 660 9.66 25.38 -5.26
N THR A 661 8.66 24.97 -4.50
CA THR A 661 7.27 25.42 -4.62
C THR A 661 6.92 26.35 -3.45
N ALA A 662 5.80 27.07 -3.56
CA ALA A 662 5.31 27.93 -2.48
C ALA A 662 5.07 27.18 -1.16
N GLY A 663 4.86 25.85 -1.21
CA GLY A 663 4.64 24.98 -0.05
C GLY A 663 5.85 24.15 0.39
N GLY A 664 7.03 24.34 -0.20
CA GLY A 664 8.25 23.57 0.09
C GLY A 664 8.88 22.93 -1.14
N THR A 665 9.72 21.91 -0.95
CA THR A 665 10.41 21.24 -2.06
C THR A 665 9.56 20.08 -2.59
N ALA A 666 9.28 20.07 -3.90
CA ALA A 666 8.60 18.96 -4.57
C ALA A 666 9.57 18.19 -5.47
N ARG A 667 9.30 16.89 -5.68
CA ARG A 667 9.98 16.08 -6.68
C ARG A 667 8.94 15.39 -7.55
N TYR A 668 8.81 15.85 -8.80
CA TYR A 668 7.87 15.27 -9.75
C TYR A 668 8.39 13.94 -10.32
N VAL A 669 7.49 13.10 -10.81
CA VAL A 669 7.82 11.84 -11.49
C VAL A 669 7.54 12.01 -12.98
N ASP A 670 8.50 11.64 -13.84
CA ASP A 670 8.32 11.69 -15.30
C ASP A 670 7.53 10.47 -15.79
N SER A 671 6.20 10.54 -15.71
CA SER A 671 5.27 9.54 -16.23
C SER A 671 4.88 9.75 -17.70
N SER A 672 5.65 10.57 -18.43
CA SER A 672 5.36 10.91 -19.84
C SER A 672 5.90 9.93 -20.87
N VAL A 673 6.72 9.00 -20.41
CA VAL A 673 7.38 7.99 -21.24
C VAL A 673 6.66 6.66 -21.03
N GLU A 674 6.37 5.99 -22.14
CA GLU A 674 5.75 4.68 -22.17
C GLU A 674 6.57 3.71 -23.03
N ARG A 675 6.26 2.42 -22.85
CA ARG A 675 6.85 1.33 -23.60
C ARG A 675 5.77 0.38 -24.10
N LEU A 676 5.97 -0.09 -25.32
CA LEU A 676 5.14 -1.11 -25.95
C LEU A 676 6.03 -2.30 -26.33
N GLN A 677 5.59 -3.52 -26.00
CA GLN A 677 6.19 -4.74 -26.53
C GLN A 677 5.54 -5.06 -27.88
N VAL A 678 6.38 -5.35 -28.86
CA VAL A 678 5.96 -5.90 -30.15
C VAL A 678 6.43 -7.34 -30.26
N ARG A 679 5.51 -8.25 -30.55
CA ARG A 679 5.81 -9.65 -30.85
C ARG A 679 5.42 -9.96 -32.28
N VAL A 680 6.31 -10.62 -33.01
CA VAL A 680 6.05 -11.05 -34.39
C VAL A 680 6.24 -12.56 -34.50
N VAL A 681 5.16 -13.27 -34.82
CA VAL A 681 5.15 -14.72 -35.02
C VAL A 681 5.10 -15.03 -36.50
N GLY A 682 5.89 -15.99 -36.98
CA GLY A 682 5.98 -16.36 -38.39
C GLY A 682 6.86 -15.40 -39.21
N LEU A 683 7.79 -14.68 -38.57
CA LEU A 683 8.70 -13.76 -39.27
C LEU A 683 9.88 -14.53 -39.89
N ASN A 684 10.17 -14.25 -41.17
CA ASN A 684 11.44 -14.62 -41.79
C ASN A 684 12.40 -13.41 -41.73
N PRO A 685 13.38 -13.39 -40.80
CA PRO A 685 14.24 -12.22 -40.61
C PRO A 685 15.20 -11.95 -41.78
N ALA A 686 15.41 -12.93 -42.67
CA ALA A 686 16.22 -12.75 -43.88
C ALA A 686 15.49 -11.97 -44.98
N ARG A 687 14.17 -11.80 -44.85
CA ARG A 687 13.32 -11.13 -45.84
C ARG A 687 12.51 -9.99 -45.27
N TYR A 688 12.01 -10.10 -44.04
CA TYR A 688 11.10 -9.13 -43.47
C TYR A 688 11.72 -8.41 -42.29
N ALA A 689 11.55 -7.08 -42.26
CA ALA A 689 11.91 -6.23 -41.14
C ALA A 689 10.69 -5.45 -40.67
N LEU A 690 10.49 -5.40 -39.36
CA LEU A 690 9.46 -4.55 -38.77
C LEU A 690 10.05 -3.16 -38.50
N THR A 691 9.34 -2.11 -38.92
CA THR A 691 9.69 -0.73 -38.60
C THR A 691 8.57 -0.07 -37.79
N CYS A 692 8.91 0.93 -36.98
CA CYS A 692 7.99 1.82 -36.29
C CYS A 692 8.36 3.25 -36.64
N ASN A 693 7.43 4.02 -37.23
CA ASN A 693 7.67 5.37 -37.73
C ASN A 693 8.93 5.46 -38.63
N GLY A 694 9.09 4.47 -39.52
CA GLY A 694 10.22 4.37 -40.45
C GLY A 694 11.55 3.90 -39.85
N ARG A 695 11.62 3.63 -38.54
CA ARG A 695 12.84 3.15 -37.84
C ARG A 695 12.73 1.67 -37.52
N ARG A 696 13.79 0.90 -37.75
CA ARG A 696 13.76 -0.56 -37.55
C ARG A 696 13.62 -0.93 -36.08
N VAL A 697 12.66 -1.79 -35.77
CA VAL A 697 12.47 -2.33 -34.41
C VAL A 697 13.50 -3.47 -34.19
N PRO A 698 14.31 -3.43 -33.12
CA PRO A 698 15.33 -4.43 -32.85
C PRO A 698 14.69 -5.71 -32.28
N LEU A 699 14.12 -6.52 -33.17
CA LEU A 699 13.52 -7.80 -32.83
C LEU A 699 14.59 -8.83 -32.45
N ARG A 700 14.38 -9.55 -31.35
CA ARG A 700 15.22 -10.68 -30.91
C ARG A 700 14.44 -11.99 -31.01
N PRO A 701 15.10 -13.08 -31.42
CA PRO A 701 14.46 -14.38 -31.48
C PRO A 701 14.12 -14.88 -30.07
N THR A 702 12.96 -15.50 -29.93
CA THR A 702 12.56 -16.22 -28.72
C THR A 702 13.02 -17.68 -28.80
N ALA A 703 12.75 -18.49 -27.77
CA ALA A 703 13.01 -19.94 -27.80
C ALA A 703 12.20 -20.68 -28.89
N ARG A 704 11.10 -20.08 -29.40
CA ARG A 704 10.27 -20.66 -30.45
C ARG A 704 10.71 -20.15 -31.82
N THR A 705 10.95 -21.08 -32.75
CA THR A 705 11.34 -20.73 -34.12
C THR A 705 10.28 -19.87 -34.81
N GLY A 706 10.71 -18.77 -35.43
CA GLY A 706 9.82 -17.84 -36.13
C GLY A 706 9.11 -16.83 -35.23
N ASP A 707 9.34 -16.84 -33.91
CA ASP A 707 8.74 -15.93 -32.94
C ASP A 707 9.81 -14.97 -32.42
N TYR A 708 9.53 -13.68 -32.52
CA TYR A 708 10.46 -12.59 -32.22
C TYR A 708 9.80 -11.53 -31.35
N VAL A 709 10.58 -10.94 -30.44
CA VAL A 709 10.13 -9.89 -29.51
C VAL A 709 11.08 -8.70 -29.57
N GLY A 710 10.51 -7.51 -29.51
CA GLY A 710 11.24 -6.27 -29.29
C GLY A 710 10.32 -5.23 -28.65
N ALA A 711 10.83 -4.01 -28.49
CA ALA A 711 10.09 -2.95 -27.84
C ALA A 711 10.23 -1.61 -28.53
N VAL A 712 9.23 -0.76 -28.35
CA VAL A 712 9.27 0.65 -28.73
C VAL A 712 9.06 1.49 -27.48
N ARG A 713 10.04 2.34 -27.18
CA ARG A 713 9.99 3.33 -26.12
C ARG A 713 9.70 4.69 -26.73
N TYR A 714 8.70 5.38 -26.20
CA TYR A 714 8.19 6.60 -26.81
C TYR A 714 7.64 7.58 -25.75
N ARG A 715 7.52 8.84 -26.13
CA ARG A 715 6.86 9.87 -25.31
C ARG A 715 5.37 9.91 -25.64
N ALA A 716 4.53 9.60 -24.66
CA ALA A 716 3.08 9.51 -24.80
C ALA A 716 2.39 10.88 -24.67
N TRP A 717 2.85 11.71 -23.74
CA TRP A 717 2.31 13.06 -23.53
C TRP A 717 3.42 14.03 -23.12
N LYS A 718 3.11 15.32 -22.98
CA LYS A 718 4.10 16.37 -22.71
C LYS A 718 3.76 17.14 -21.43
N PRO A 719 4.29 16.74 -20.26
CA PRO A 719 4.16 17.54 -19.04
C PRO A 719 4.99 18.83 -19.10
N PRO A 720 4.69 19.80 -18.22
CA PRO A 720 5.53 20.98 -18.04
C PRO A 720 6.94 20.62 -17.54
N SER A 721 7.06 19.64 -16.63
CA SER A 721 8.33 19.12 -16.12
C SER A 721 8.56 17.67 -16.56
N ALA A 722 9.71 17.39 -17.17
CA ALA A 722 10.13 16.06 -17.64
C ALA A 722 11.67 15.97 -17.71
N LEU A 723 12.22 14.76 -17.82
CA LEU A 723 13.67 14.57 -18.04
C LEU A 723 14.15 15.25 -19.34
N HIS A 724 13.31 15.21 -20.38
CA HIS A 724 13.63 15.75 -21.71
C HIS A 724 12.45 16.56 -22.27
N PRO A 725 12.23 17.80 -21.80
CA PRO A 725 11.02 18.58 -22.09
C PRO A 725 10.91 19.08 -23.55
N THR A 726 12.01 19.05 -24.30
CA THR A 726 12.04 19.48 -25.71
C THR A 726 11.56 18.40 -26.69
N ILE A 727 11.52 17.15 -26.25
CA ILE A 727 11.12 16.02 -27.11
C ILE A 727 9.59 16.04 -27.29
N PRO A 728 9.08 16.00 -28.54
CA PRO A 728 7.65 16.00 -28.80
C PRO A 728 6.99 14.65 -28.48
N VAL A 729 5.66 14.64 -28.47
CA VAL A 729 4.85 13.41 -28.36
C VAL A 729 5.03 12.57 -29.63
N HIS A 730 5.15 11.26 -29.46
CA HIS A 730 5.24 10.30 -30.57
C HIS A 730 3.91 9.57 -30.72
N SER A 731 2.98 10.17 -31.45
CA SER A 731 1.69 9.55 -31.77
C SER A 731 1.20 10.08 -33.13
N PRO A 732 0.71 9.22 -34.04
CA PRO A 732 0.62 7.76 -33.89
C PRO A 732 1.98 7.03 -33.97
N LEU A 733 1.99 5.79 -33.50
CA LEU A 733 3.03 4.80 -33.76
C LEU A 733 2.56 3.91 -34.92
N VAL A 734 3.21 4.04 -36.06
CA VAL A 734 2.89 3.31 -37.30
C VAL A 734 3.88 2.17 -37.46
N PHE A 735 3.39 0.95 -37.43
CA PHE A 735 4.18 -0.27 -37.62
C PHE A 735 4.02 -0.80 -39.03
N ASP A 736 5.14 -0.97 -39.75
CA ASP A 736 5.16 -1.49 -41.12
C ASP A 736 6.06 -2.73 -41.19
N LEU A 737 5.53 -3.80 -41.80
CA LEU A 737 6.29 -4.98 -42.17
C LEU A 737 6.86 -4.78 -43.57
N VAL A 738 8.17 -4.56 -43.65
CA VAL A 738 8.88 -4.24 -44.89
C VAL A 738 9.54 -5.48 -45.47
N ASP A 739 9.26 -5.78 -46.74
CA ASP A 739 9.97 -6.78 -47.53
C ASP A 739 11.30 -6.20 -48.02
N SER A 740 12.41 -6.62 -47.39
CA SER A 740 13.76 -6.13 -47.70
C SER A 740 14.23 -6.49 -49.10
N TRP A 741 13.63 -7.49 -49.74
CA TRP A 741 14.00 -7.85 -51.12
C TRP A 741 13.41 -6.88 -52.14
N ASN A 742 12.25 -6.29 -51.82
CA ASN A 742 11.51 -5.42 -52.72
C ASN A 742 11.47 -3.96 -52.25
N GLY A 743 11.88 -3.66 -51.01
CA GLY A 743 11.81 -2.33 -50.41
C GLY A 743 10.38 -1.82 -50.19
N LEU A 744 9.39 -2.71 -50.07
CA LEU A 744 7.97 -2.36 -49.99
C LEU A 744 7.38 -2.76 -48.63
N SER A 745 6.53 -1.91 -48.07
CA SER A 745 5.67 -2.31 -46.95
C SER A 745 4.57 -3.22 -47.48
N ILE A 746 4.47 -4.43 -46.91
CA ILE A 746 3.47 -5.45 -47.29
C ILE A 746 2.23 -5.44 -46.39
N GLY A 747 2.22 -4.60 -45.36
CA GLY A 747 1.15 -4.46 -44.40
C GLY A 747 1.66 -3.93 -43.06
N GLY A 748 0.74 -3.61 -42.16
CA GLY A 748 1.10 -3.05 -40.87
C GLY A 748 -0.09 -2.76 -39.97
N CYS A 749 0.16 -2.07 -38.88
CA CYS A 749 -0.86 -1.60 -37.95
C CYS A 749 -0.45 -0.28 -37.31
N THR A 750 -1.43 0.48 -36.83
CA THR A 750 -1.19 1.78 -36.22
C THR A 750 -1.77 1.81 -34.82
N TYR A 751 -0.97 2.34 -33.89
CA TYR A 751 -1.34 2.54 -32.50
C TYR A 751 -1.34 4.03 -32.16
N HIS A 752 -2.37 4.48 -31.45
CA HIS A 752 -2.52 5.86 -31.02
C HIS A 752 -2.44 5.96 -29.49
N VAL A 753 -1.80 7.02 -28.99
CA VAL A 753 -1.75 7.28 -27.54
C VAL A 753 -3.13 7.75 -27.03
N VAL A 754 -3.80 8.59 -27.81
CA VAL A 754 -5.17 9.06 -27.56
C VAL A 754 -6.10 8.56 -28.67
N HIS A 755 -7.41 8.71 -28.49
CA HIS A 755 -8.39 8.30 -29.48
C HIS A 755 -8.09 8.93 -30.86
N PRO A 756 -8.09 8.17 -31.98
CA PRO A 756 -7.71 8.67 -33.32
C PRO A 756 -8.53 9.87 -33.81
N GLY A 757 -9.78 9.99 -33.36
CA GLY A 757 -10.67 11.13 -33.64
C GLY A 757 -10.35 12.42 -32.87
N GLY A 758 -9.24 12.48 -32.10
CA GLY A 758 -8.87 13.66 -31.31
C GLY A 758 -9.71 13.87 -30.06
N HIS A 759 -10.47 12.85 -29.63
CA HIS A 759 -11.23 12.91 -28.39
C HIS A 759 -10.27 12.81 -27.20
N HIS A 760 -10.22 13.89 -26.43
CA HIS A 760 -9.63 13.90 -25.09
C HIS A 760 -10.73 13.53 -24.09
N TYR A 761 -10.49 12.50 -23.29
CA TYR A 761 -11.38 12.15 -22.19
C TYR A 761 -11.07 13.05 -21.00
N GLU A 762 -12.09 13.72 -20.48
CA GLU A 762 -11.97 14.57 -19.28
C GLU A 762 -12.02 13.75 -17.99
N HIS A 763 -12.68 12.59 -18.04
CA HIS A 763 -12.95 11.71 -16.90
C HIS A 763 -12.41 10.29 -17.12
N PRO A 764 -11.93 9.58 -16.08
CA PRO A 764 -11.65 8.16 -16.15
C PRO A 764 -12.88 7.33 -16.56
N PRO A 765 -12.68 6.10 -17.07
CA PRO A 765 -13.78 5.19 -17.37
C PRO A 765 -14.66 4.88 -16.14
N ILE A 766 -15.97 4.81 -16.34
CA ILE A 766 -16.92 4.45 -15.28
C ILE A 766 -16.92 2.95 -14.96
N ASN A 767 -16.44 2.09 -15.87
CA ASN A 767 -16.36 0.65 -15.68
C ASN A 767 -15.35 -0.03 -16.62
N ALA A 768 -15.11 -1.32 -16.40
CA ALA A 768 -14.18 -2.13 -17.18
C ALA A 768 -14.52 -2.23 -18.68
N TRP A 769 -15.80 -2.17 -19.08
CA TRP A 769 -16.21 -2.25 -20.48
C TRP A 769 -15.86 -0.98 -21.24
N GLU A 770 -16.08 0.19 -20.64
CA GLU A 770 -15.66 1.46 -21.22
C GLU A 770 -14.13 1.53 -21.28
N ALA A 771 -13.44 1.13 -20.21
CA ALA A 771 -11.99 1.08 -20.18
C ALA A 771 -11.43 0.19 -21.31
N GLU A 772 -12.04 -0.98 -21.53
CA GLU A 772 -11.70 -1.87 -22.64
C GLU A 772 -11.98 -1.24 -24.01
N ALA A 773 -13.15 -0.61 -24.20
CA ALA A 773 -13.49 0.06 -25.45
C ALA A 773 -12.50 1.20 -25.79
N ARG A 774 -12.09 2.01 -24.80
CA ARG A 774 -11.06 3.04 -24.96
C ARG A 774 -9.74 2.43 -25.42
N ARG A 775 -9.31 1.31 -24.82
CA ARG A 775 -8.08 0.61 -25.25
C ARG A 775 -8.15 0.06 -26.68
N HIS A 776 -9.25 -0.61 -27.06
CA HIS A 776 -9.41 -1.16 -28.42
C HIS A 776 -9.44 -0.05 -29.48
N SER A 777 -10.05 1.10 -29.18
CA SER A 777 -10.14 2.23 -30.12
C SER A 777 -8.79 2.85 -30.50
N ARG A 778 -7.73 2.57 -29.73
CA ARG A 778 -6.37 3.07 -29.95
C ARG A 778 -5.59 2.24 -30.97
N PHE A 779 -6.08 1.07 -31.35
CA PHE A 779 -5.43 0.19 -32.32
C PHE A 779 -6.23 0.10 -33.61
N THR A 780 -5.54 0.18 -34.74
CA THR A 780 -6.14 -0.06 -36.05
C THR A 780 -5.24 -0.95 -36.90
N SER A 781 -5.84 -1.87 -37.67
CA SER A 781 -5.13 -2.70 -38.65
C SER A 781 -4.89 -1.98 -39.99
N THR A 782 -5.33 -0.71 -40.08
CA THR A 782 -5.23 0.17 -41.25
C THR A 782 -4.37 1.39 -40.90
N GLY A 783 -4.00 2.22 -41.89
CA GLY A 783 -3.19 3.42 -41.64
C GLY A 783 -1.69 3.16 -41.52
N HIS A 784 -1.23 1.99 -41.95
CA HIS A 784 0.16 1.71 -42.28
C HIS A 784 0.52 2.34 -43.64
N VAL A 785 1.81 2.47 -43.94
CA VAL A 785 2.24 3.05 -45.22
C VAL A 785 2.06 2.01 -46.32
N SER A 786 1.06 2.17 -47.19
CA SER A 786 0.87 1.26 -48.33
C SER A 786 1.76 1.63 -49.52
N GLY A 787 2.59 0.70 -49.98
CA GLY A 787 3.41 0.85 -51.19
C GLY A 787 4.87 1.25 -50.91
N MET A 788 5.49 1.94 -51.87
CA MET A 788 6.84 2.47 -51.73
C MET A 788 6.83 3.52 -50.63
N ASN A 789 7.64 3.32 -49.60
CA ASN A 789 7.67 4.21 -48.44
C ASN A 789 8.03 5.64 -48.88
N PRO A 790 7.09 6.62 -48.89
CA PRO A 790 7.38 7.96 -49.39
C PRO A 790 8.34 8.73 -48.47
N ASP A 791 8.44 8.30 -47.20
CA ASP A 791 9.36 8.85 -46.19
C ASP A 791 10.71 8.13 -46.12
N VAL A 792 10.98 7.20 -47.04
CA VAL A 792 12.35 7.00 -47.55
C VAL A 792 12.61 8.08 -48.62
N THR A 793 12.28 9.33 -48.31
CA THR A 793 12.71 10.47 -49.10
C THR A 793 14.15 10.77 -48.69
N LEU A 794 15.08 10.37 -49.56
CA LEU A 794 16.39 10.99 -49.70
C LEU A 794 16.24 12.49 -49.46
N GLY A 795 16.76 12.99 -48.33
CA GLY A 795 16.73 14.40 -47.99
C GLY A 795 17.62 15.22 -48.93
N THR A 796 17.14 15.51 -50.15
CA THR A 796 17.81 16.46 -51.04
C THR A 796 17.43 17.87 -50.64
N LYS A 797 18.21 18.48 -49.74
CA LYS A 797 18.35 19.94 -49.74
C LYS A 797 19.14 20.31 -51.01
N ARG A 798 18.45 20.84 -52.02
CA ARG A 798 19.11 21.59 -53.10
C ARG A 798 19.68 22.88 -52.52
N SER A 799 20.99 22.91 -52.25
CA SER A 799 21.75 24.15 -52.28
C SER A 799 22.29 24.34 -53.69
N SER A 800 21.85 25.41 -54.35
CA SER A 800 22.42 25.92 -55.59
C SER A 800 23.91 26.27 -55.41
N GLY A 801 24.78 25.68 -56.22
CA GLY A 801 26.19 26.07 -56.33
C GLY A 801 27.02 25.00 -57.05
N ASP A 802 27.63 25.40 -58.16
CA ASP A 802 28.42 24.60 -59.11
C ASP A 802 29.61 23.81 -58.52
N ALA A 803 29.80 22.55 -58.97
CA ALA A 803 31.08 21.88 -59.26
C ALA A 803 30.88 20.37 -59.61
N PRO A 804 31.80 19.72 -60.35
CA PRO A 804 31.48 18.59 -61.24
C PRO A 804 31.61 17.19 -60.61
N LEU A 805 30.84 16.26 -61.22
CA LEU A 805 30.83 14.80 -61.11
C LEU A 805 32.16 14.14 -60.70
N THR A 806 32.16 13.46 -59.54
CA THR A 806 33.00 12.28 -59.27
C THR A 806 32.32 11.34 -58.23
N ASP A 807 32.17 10.07 -58.63
CA ASP A 807 32.00 8.84 -57.84
C ASP A 807 30.91 8.75 -56.75
N ASP A 808 29.70 8.53 -57.24
CA ASP A 808 28.64 7.62 -56.78
C ASP A 808 28.97 6.63 -55.62
N PRO A 809 28.39 6.79 -54.41
CA PRO A 809 28.08 5.68 -53.54
C PRO A 809 26.64 5.23 -53.83
N ARG A 810 26.50 4.21 -54.68
CA ARG A 810 25.21 3.55 -54.94
C ARG A 810 24.58 3.08 -53.64
N TRP A 811 23.50 3.72 -53.23
CA TRP A 811 22.46 3.08 -52.42
C TRP A 811 21.30 2.79 -53.36
N SER A 812 21.04 1.52 -53.58
CA SER A 812 19.96 1.02 -54.42
C SER A 812 18.60 1.30 -53.78
N LEU A 813 17.58 1.57 -54.61
CA LEU A 813 16.18 1.33 -54.26
C LEU A 813 16.07 -0.09 -53.65
N GLY A 814 15.77 -0.23 -52.36
CA GLY A 814 15.56 -1.53 -51.72
C GLY A 814 16.04 -1.70 -50.28
N ASP A 815 16.91 -0.81 -49.76
CA ASP A 815 17.51 -1.06 -48.45
C ASP A 815 16.56 -0.73 -47.28
N THR A 816 16.24 -1.74 -46.46
CA THR A 816 15.55 -1.55 -45.17
C THR A 816 16.37 -0.65 -44.24
N PRO A 817 15.72 0.20 -43.41
CA PRO A 817 16.43 1.02 -42.44
C PRO A 817 17.38 0.18 -41.57
N PRO A 818 18.62 0.62 -41.34
CA PRO A 818 19.54 -0.10 -40.47
C PRO A 818 18.97 -0.18 -39.05
N GLU A 819 19.31 -1.26 -38.34
CA GLU A 819 18.99 -1.35 -36.93
C GLU A 819 19.86 -0.35 -36.15
N GLU A 820 19.23 0.42 -35.27
CA GLU A 820 19.95 1.39 -34.46
C GLU A 820 20.62 0.68 -33.28
N GLY A 821 21.95 0.66 -33.28
CA GLY A 821 22.73 0.07 -32.20
C GLY A 821 22.56 0.85 -30.89
N ASN A 822 22.06 0.16 -29.86
CA ASN A 822 22.16 0.60 -28.47
C ASN A 822 22.74 -0.54 -27.62
N PRO A 823 24.03 -0.48 -27.24
CA PRO A 823 24.64 -1.57 -26.48
C PRO A 823 23.99 -1.75 -25.10
N ASP A 824 23.46 -0.67 -24.52
CA ASP A 824 22.81 -0.70 -23.21
C ASP A 824 21.37 -1.26 -23.27
N TYR A 825 20.67 -1.04 -24.40
CA TYR A 825 19.27 -1.45 -24.60
C TYR A 825 19.07 -2.10 -25.96
N PRO A 826 19.65 -3.28 -26.20
CA PRO A 826 19.62 -3.93 -27.50
C PRO A 826 18.23 -4.39 -27.92
N THR A 827 17.23 -4.51 -27.04
CA THR A 827 15.87 -4.97 -27.41
C THR A 827 14.88 -3.83 -27.67
N VAL A 828 15.29 -2.58 -27.49
CA VAL A 828 14.40 -1.41 -27.47
C VAL A 828 14.76 -0.41 -28.57
N LEU A 829 13.79 -0.08 -29.42
CA LEU A 829 13.81 1.13 -30.24
C LEU A 829 13.35 2.32 -29.40
N ASP A 830 14.24 3.25 -29.09
CA ASP A 830 13.90 4.48 -28.36
C ASP A 830 13.68 5.66 -29.32
N LEU A 831 12.41 5.97 -29.58
CA LEU A 831 12.03 7.04 -30.52
C LEU A 831 12.48 8.43 -30.06
N ARG A 832 12.76 8.59 -28.76
CA ARG A 832 13.22 9.84 -28.17
C ARG A 832 14.68 10.14 -28.54
N ARG A 833 15.46 9.13 -28.95
CA ARG A 833 16.79 9.35 -29.50
C ARG A 833 16.66 9.94 -30.91
N PRO A 834 17.49 10.93 -31.28
CA PRO A 834 17.49 11.44 -32.64
C PRO A 834 17.81 10.30 -33.61
N ALA A 835 17.15 10.29 -34.77
CA ALA A 835 17.49 9.35 -35.83
C ALA A 835 18.97 9.54 -36.20
N PRO A 836 19.73 8.44 -36.42
CA PRO A 836 21.13 8.54 -36.81
C PRO A 836 21.25 9.41 -38.08
N PRO A 837 22.24 10.31 -38.16
CA PRO A 837 22.46 11.10 -39.37
C PRO A 837 22.76 10.17 -40.54
N ASN A 838 22.13 10.42 -41.69
CA ASN A 838 22.34 9.66 -42.92
C ASN A 838 23.84 9.51 -43.23
N GLY A 839 24.35 8.28 -43.19
CA GLY A 839 25.74 7.96 -43.57
C GLY A 839 26.69 7.55 -42.44
N ALA A 840 26.27 7.52 -41.17
CA ALA A 840 27.09 6.94 -40.11
C ALA A 840 27.05 5.39 -40.18
N LYS A 841 28.06 4.79 -40.81
CA LYS A 841 28.36 3.37 -40.64
C LYS A 841 28.83 3.16 -39.19
N HIS A 842 28.08 2.37 -38.43
CA HIS A 842 28.56 1.79 -37.17
C HIS A 842 29.50 0.62 -37.45
#